data_AF-A0A938KSB8-F1
#
_entry.id   AF-A0A938KSB8-F1
#
_cell.length_a   1.000
_cell.length_b   1.000
_cell.length_c   1.000
_cell.angle_alpha   90.00
_cell.angle_beta   90.00
_cell.angle_gamma   90.00
#
_symmetry.space_group_name_H-M   'P 1'
#
loop_
_entity.id
_entity.type
_entity.pdbx_description
1 polymer ?
#
loop_
_entity_poly.entity_id
_entity_poly.type
_entity_poly.pdbx_seq_one_letter_code
_entity_poly.pdbx_strand_id
1 'polypeptide(L)'
;MFWCTFFLGILLASNAYAQLPGLTLIGNPESTNGATWTYQQTINGIVYNLQGILFKPVGTGSFPAVIINHGTGGNVNGYSKNVARKMVQWNTVCIATNLCHSGGVPIGSPGDTSLPNLGASTNNYLRAMKCWDILAALGYVDTNCIMAFGHSRGAYTTTGLVATYPSKFSAAGHTAGGVSPQAGFSAPTTTLAAQITCPYIIHHGDSDQTVPIAMDTLLNHVLNTTGVPHQFYRYNGYTHSSISQDSLMYERTKQWFLSYGCSNSSGPLPFSGHSGVYFLGTANIPVSTTQFMNSNISGVVVRFRWNDLETSPGVFDWSFIDGEIAKGLTYNKKISLQPLGRPNWLTMLGARRYYYQDPNSSSPTFGQIVSDIIPWDSIYINRVKILLQNLATKYANQPLVTYVNAVGIHFSRNLPDSVLSDTVLLTKQAFWTAYNYQADTLGAIMNRMTDYYMGLFPTTPLWCSVDYVTFQTNASGQPRNYLASLASQYGISRYPSRFGLFREDVSGCNPNLNGIATSSHWYLMQQNPCRTGAQMLWSVQDGPNRMNQCGISPNTKSVVLDSAVNKGLNMGMRYLEIYGADISDTSLTLSIQRANNLLTSRGLTCAGGSGSLLSGTLTYANATSSPMTNTRIRLKQNNQVLVEDTTDLMGRFDFGNRASGNYDLEYLTNKLWGGVNATDALLINRHFSNLTPLLGMNLQAADVNASQAVNATDALICSRRFSNIISSFGSGDWLWIPTMLQVQSGIHYPNLVMKAITFGDVNGSYNPPGN
;
A
#
# COMPACT_ATOMS: atom_id res chain seq x y z
N MET A 1 31.09 62.24 23.95
CA MET A 1 31.70 60.90 24.20
C MET A 1 30.57 59.97 24.54
N PHE A 2 30.21 58.91 23.82
CA PHE A 2 30.78 58.16 22.70
C PHE A 2 29.60 57.66 21.84
N TRP A 3 29.81 57.54 20.54
CA TRP A 3 28.83 57.06 19.55
C TRP A 3 28.49 55.58 19.75
N CYS A 4 27.22 55.21 19.58
CA CYS A 4 26.78 53.83 19.41
C CYS A 4 26.23 53.67 17.98
N THR A 5 27.10 53.22 17.08
CA THR A 5 26.74 52.82 15.71
C THR A 5 26.02 51.48 15.74
N PHE A 6 24.73 51.47 15.40
CA PHE A 6 23.98 50.27 15.05
C PHE A 6 24.51 49.73 13.70
N PHE A 7 25.20 48.59 13.72
CA PHE A 7 25.42 47.80 12.51
C PHE A 7 24.14 47.03 12.19
N LEU A 8 23.45 47.47 11.13
CA LEU A 8 22.36 46.74 10.50
C LEU A 8 22.96 45.52 9.77
N GLY A 9 23.04 44.38 10.47
CA GLY A 9 23.42 43.10 9.85
C GLY A 9 22.30 42.60 8.95
N ILE A 10 22.48 42.74 7.64
CA ILE A 10 21.64 42.09 6.62
C ILE A 10 21.79 40.57 6.81
N LEU A 11 20.77 39.93 7.38
CA LEU A 11 20.60 38.48 7.35
C LEU A 11 20.23 38.06 5.92
N LEU A 12 21.24 37.84 5.08
CA LEU A 12 21.10 37.04 3.87
C LEU A 12 20.82 35.60 4.32
N ALA A 13 19.55 35.19 4.27
CA ALA A 13 19.17 33.79 4.35
C ALA A 13 19.59 33.08 3.05
N SER A 14 20.85 32.68 2.96
CA SER A 14 21.35 31.82 1.87
C SER A 14 21.09 30.35 2.21
N ASN A 15 19.86 29.90 2.00
CA ASN A 15 19.63 28.48 1.80
C ASN A 15 20.11 28.13 0.38
N ALA A 16 21.17 27.32 0.29
CA ALA A 16 21.71 26.81 -0.95
C ALA A 16 20.73 25.82 -1.61
N TYR A 17 19.72 26.37 -2.30
CA TYR A 17 19.05 25.73 -3.42
C TYR A 17 19.78 26.15 -4.69
N ALA A 18 20.01 25.24 -5.63
CA ALA A 18 20.48 25.63 -6.95
C ALA A 18 19.40 26.55 -7.57
N GLN A 19 19.55 27.87 -7.42
CA GLN A 19 18.58 28.82 -7.97
C GLN A 19 18.64 28.69 -9.49
N LEU A 20 17.48 28.41 -10.10
CA LEU A 20 17.30 28.51 -11.55
C LEU A 20 17.87 29.87 -12.00
N PRO A 21 18.91 29.92 -12.85
CA PRO A 21 19.53 31.18 -13.23
C PRO A 21 18.49 32.17 -13.76
N GLY A 22 18.57 33.43 -13.31
CA GLY A 22 17.61 34.48 -13.65
C GLY A 22 16.35 34.53 -12.77
N LEU A 23 16.11 33.56 -11.88
CA LEU A 23 15.00 33.58 -10.92
C LEU A 23 15.37 34.39 -9.67
N THR A 24 14.52 35.35 -9.30
CA THR A 24 14.57 36.02 -8.00
C THR A 24 13.24 35.78 -7.27
N LEU A 25 13.28 35.35 -6.02
CA LEU A 25 12.12 35.13 -5.16
C LEU A 25 12.16 36.11 -3.98
N ILE A 26 11.08 36.86 -3.76
CA ILE A 26 10.96 37.88 -2.70
C ILE A 26 9.76 37.55 -1.80
N GLY A 27 10.01 37.51 -0.49
CA GLY A 27 9.02 37.16 0.51
C GLY A 27 8.93 35.66 0.80
N ASN A 28 8.00 35.27 1.67
CA ASN A 28 7.80 33.88 2.07
C ASN A 28 6.59 33.25 1.31
N PRO A 29 6.81 32.22 0.47
CA PRO A 29 5.74 31.50 -0.21
C PRO A 29 4.69 30.89 0.73
N GLU A 30 5.05 30.56 1.97
CA GLU A 30 4.14 30.00 2.99
C GLU A 30 3.29 31.07 3.69
N SER A 31 3.56 32.35 3.46
CA SER A 31 2.77 33.43 4.07
C SER A 31 1.37 33.51 3.46
N THR A 32 0.43 34.10 4.20
CA THR A 32 -0.93 34.39 3.72
C THR A 32 -0.96 35.29 2.47
N ASN A 33 0.13 36.00 2.20
CA ASN A 33 0.30 36.87 1.03
C ASN A 33 1.08 36.20 -0.12
N GLY A 34 1.67 35.03 0.11
CA GLY A 34 2.60 34.37 -0.80
C GLY A 34 3.92 35.14 -0.96
N ALA A 35 4.78 34.63 -1.82
CA ALA A 35 5.95 35.33 -2.33
C ALA A 35 5.68 35.88 -3.73
N THR A 36 6.45 36.88 -4.12
CA THR A 36 6.57 37.30 -5.52
C THR A 36 7.86 36.76 -6.12
N TRP A 37 7.86 36.53 -7.43
CA TRP A 37 9.07 36.13 -8.14
C TRP A 37 9.23 36.93 -9.43
N THR A 38 10.47 37.12 -9.86
CA THR A 38 10.83 37.60 -11.20
C THR A 38 11.74 36.58 -11.88
N TYR A 39 11.67 36.50 -13.20
CA TYR A 39 12.53 35.67 -14.01
C TYR A 39 13.06 36.44 -15.21
N GLN A 40 14.37 36.67 -15.26
CA GLN A 40 15.04 37.44 -16.30
C GLN A 40 16.20 36.65 -16.91
N GLN A 41 16.03 36.18 -18.15
CA GLN A 41 17.07 35.48 -18.89
C GLN A 41 16.75 35.47 -20.39
N THR A 42 17.77 35.38 -21.24
CA THR A 42 17.59 34.98 -22.64
C THR A 42 17.99 33.51 -22.80
N ILE A 43 17.08 32.67 -23.28
CA ILE A 43 17.31 31.24 -23.51
C ILE A 43 16.97 30.93 -24.97
N ASN A 44 17.92 30.39 -25.72
CA ASN A 44 17.75 30.01 -27.12
C ASN A 44 17.15 31.13 -27.99
N GLY A 45 17.60 32.37 -27.77
CA GLY A 45 17.11 33.56 -28.48
C GLY A 45 15.76 34.11 -27.98
N ILE A 46 15.11 33.46 -27.01
CA ILE A 46 13.86 33.92 -26.41
C ILE A 46 14.17 34.72 -25.15
N VAL A 47 13.76 36.00 -25.13
CA VAL A 47 13.88 36.86 -23.96
C VAL A 47 12.72 36.57 -23.00
N TYR A 48 13.06 36.20 -21.78
CA TYR A 48 12.13 36.11 -20.67
C TYR A 48 12.37 37.30 -19.73
N ASN A 49 11.31 38.05 -19.48
CA ASN A 49 11.23 39.04 -18.42
C ASN A 49 9.85 38.88 -17.80
N LEU A 50 9.74 37.99 -16.83
CA LEU A 50 8.48 37.59 -16.22
C LEU A 50 8.45 37.97 -14.75
N GLN A 51 7.24 38.17 -14.24
CA GLN A 51 6.99 38.33 -12.83
C GLN A 51 5.72 37.56 -12.44
N GLY A 52 5.64 37.19 -11.18
CA GLY A 52 4.55 36.35 -10.71
C GLY A 52 4.43 36.21 -9.22
N ILE A 53 3.53 35.31 -8.82
CA ILE A 53 3.27 34.93 -7.44
C ILE A 53 3.58 33.45 -7.24
N LEU A 54 3.98 33.10 -6.01
CA LEU A 54 4.19 31.74 -5.56
C LEU A 54 3.59 31.56 -4.16
N PHE A 55 2.72 30.58 -4.03
CA PHE A 55 2.15 30.14 -2.76
C PHE A 55 2.58 28.69 -2.50
N LYS A 56 3.04 28.43 -1.28
CA LYS A 56 3.46 27.11 -0.83
C LYS A 56 2.63 26.73 0.41
N PRO A 57 2.13 25.49 0.51
CA PRO A 57 1.54 25.01 1.75
C PRO A 57 2.56 25.03 2.89
N VAL A 58 2.11 25.31 4.12
CA VAL A 58 2.98 25.22 5.30
C VAL A 58 3.40 23.76 5.48
N GLY A 59 4.70 23.51 5.55
CA GLY A 59 5.23 22.16 5.81
C GLY A 59 6.46 21.80 5.00
N THR A 60 7.01 20.63 5.31
CA THR A 60 8.17 20.05 4.63
C THR A 60 7.73 18.89 3.73
N GLY A 61 8.52 18.58 2.69
CA GLY A 61 8.20 17.54 1.71
C GLY A 61 7.97 18.09 0.30
N SER A 62 7.67 17.20 -0.65
CA SER A 62 7.35 17.57 -2.02
C SER A 62 5.84 17.68 -2.20
N PHE A 63 5.38 18.75 -2.82
CA PHE A 63 3.97 19.04 -2.98
C PHE A 63 3.54 18.91 -4.46
N PRO A 64 2.30 18.47 -4.75
CA PRO A 64 1.70 18.72 -6.05
C PRO A 64 1.65 20.22 -6.33
N ALA A 65 1.58 20.63 -7.59
CA ALA A 65 1.57 22.04 -7.95
C ALA A 65 0.56 22.40 -9.03
N VAL A 66 0.02 23.62 -8.98
CA VAL A 66 -0.95 24.13 -9.96
C VAL A 66 -0.42 25.42 -10.59
N ILE A 67 -0.40 25.45 -11.91
CA ILE A 67 -0.15 26.67 -12.71
C ILE A 67 -1.50 27.34 -12.99
N ILE A 68 -1.65 28.61 -12.58
CA ILE A 68 -2.93 29.33 -12.65
C ILE A 68 -2.89 30.42 -13.73
N ASN A 69 -3.79 30.31 -14.71
CA ASN A 69 -3.88 31.20 -15.88
C ASN A 69 -5.12 32.12 -15.79
N HIS A 70 -4.90 33.44 -15.70
CA HIS A 70 -5.98 34.41 -15.57
C HIS A 70 -6.68 34.76 -16.90
N GLY A 71 -7.91 35.24 -16.81
CA GLY A 71 -8.70 35.77 -17.95
C GLY A 71 -8.28 37.17 -18.42
N THR A 72 -8.95 37.68 -19.46
CA THR A 72 -8.70 39.02 -20.03
C THR A 72 -8.80 40.11 -18.97
N GLY A 73 -7.83 41.03 -18.91
CA GLY A 73 -7.85 42.16 -17.96
C GLY A 73 -7.51 41.77 -16.51
N GLY A 74 -7.50 40.48 -16.19
CA GLY A 74 -6.94 39.95 -14.94
C GLY A 74 -5.42 40.02 -14.89
N ASN A 75 -4.82 39.65 -13.76
CA ASN A 75 -3.38 39.59 -13.58
C ASN A 75 -3.02 38.74 -12.35
N VAL A 76 -1.72 38.60 -12.07
CA VAL A 76 -1.22 37.83 -10.92
C VAL A 76 -1.63 38.39 -9.56
N ASN A 77 -1.95 39.68 -9.45
CA ASN A 77 -2.32 40.32 -8.19
C ASN A 77 -3.82 40.21 -7.87
N GLY A 78 -4.66 39.98 -8.88
CA GLY A 78 -6.11 39.81 -8.76
C GLY A 78 -6.53 38.34 -8.79
N TYR A 79 -7.11 37.92 -9.92
CA TYR A 79 -7.67 36.57 -10.11
C TYR A 79 -6.72 35.45 -9.66
N SER A 80 -5.48 35.41 -10.19
CA SER A 80 -4.58 34.30 -9.90
C SER A 80 -4.21 34.21 -8.42
N LYS A 81 -4.07 35.35 -7.73
CA LYS A 81 -3.78 35.38 -6.28
C LYS A 81 -4.94 34.83 -5.47
N ASN A 82 -6.17 35.17 -5.84
CA ASN A 82 -7.36 34.69 -5.12
C ASN A 82 -7.56 33.19 -5.31
N VAL A 83 -7.36 32.68 -6.52
CA VAL A 83 -7.37 31.23 -6.80
C VAL A 83 -6.23 30.52 -6.07
N ALA A 84 -5.01 31.06 -6.10
CA ALA A 84 -3.85 30.49 -5.41
C ALA A 84 -4.08 30.38 -3.90
N ARG A 85 -4.67 31.42 -3.26
CA ARG A 85 -5.04 31.41 -1.84
C ARG A 85 -6.04 30.31 -1.50
N LYS A 86 -6.91 29.92 -2.44
CA LYS A 86 -7.85 28.81 -2.24
C LYS A 86 -7.17 27.47 -2.46
N MET A 87 -6.44 27.31 -3.56
CA MET A 87 -5.83 26.04 -3.96
C MET A 87 -4.64 25.64 -3.09
N VAL A 88 -3.90 26.59 -2.50
CA VAL A 88 -2.81 26.27 -1.56
C VAL A 88 -3.32 25.54 -0.31
N GLN A 89 -4.58 25.75 0.07
CA GLN A 89 -5.26 25.01 1.16
C GLN A 89 -5.50 23.54 0.81
N TRP A 90 -5.35 23.15 -0.46
CA TRP A 90 -5.47 21.77 -0.93
C TRP A 90 -4.13 21.03 -0.89
N ASN A 91 -3.15 21.58 -0.17
CA ASN A 91 -1.79 21.07 -0.11
C ASN A 91 -1.07 21.09 -1.46
N THR A 92 -1.35 22.12 -2.28
CA THR A 92 -0.72 22.31 -3.60
C THR A 92 0.11 23.60 -3.63
N VAL A 93 1.29 23.55 -4.25
CA VAL A 93 2.07 24.75 -4.56
C VAL A 93 1.40 25.46 -5.74
N CYS A 94 1.08 26.74 -5.59
CA CYS A 94 0.38 27.50 -6.62
C CYS A 94 1.31 28.57 -7.20
N ILE A 95 1.45 28.60 -8.52
CA ILE A 95 2.27 29.58 -9.23
C ILE A 95 1.47 30.24 -10.35
N ALA A 96 1.73 31.52 -10.59
CA ALA A 96 1.16 32.24 -11.72
C ALA A 96 2.11 33.33 -12.22
N THR A 97 2.01 33.66 -13.51
CA THR A 97 2.67 34.81 -14.14
C THR A 97 1.67 35.63 -14.94
N ASN A 98 2.05 36.86 -15.31
CA ASN A 98 1.24 37.70 -16.19
C ASN A 98 1.24 37.14 -17.62
N LEU A 99 0.05 37.01 -18.20
CA LEU A 99 -0.16 36.61 -19.59
C LEU A 99 -0.20 37.85 -20.51
N CYS A 100 -0.09 37.64 -21.82
CA CYS A 100 -0.11 38.73 -22.81
C CYS A 100 -1.40 39.56 -22.78
N HIS A 101 -2.47 39.02 -22.18
CA HIS A 101 -3.76 39.70 -21.96
C HIS A 101 -3.95 40.21 -20.52
N SER A 102 -2.88 40.43 -19.74
CA SER A 102 -3.00 41.03 -18.42
C SER A 102 -3.40 42.51 -18.49
N GLY A 103 -4.24 42.94 -17.55
CA GLY A 103 -4.63 44.35 -17.38
C GLY A 103 -3.86 45.03 -16.24
N GLY A 104 -3.48 46.30 -16.44
CA GLY A 104 -2.99 47.19 -15.37
C GLY A 104 -1.65 46.81 -14.74
N VAL A 105 -0.87 45.94 -15.38
CA VAL A 105 0.45 45.49 -14.90
C VAL A 105 1.43 45.33 -16.08
N PRO A 106 2.75 45.42 -15.84
CA PRO A 106 3.73 45.03 -16.84
C PRO A 106 3.54 43.57 -17.26
N ILE A 107 3.28 43.35 -18.56
CA ILE A 107 3.15 42.00 -19.11
C ILE A 107 4.51 41.32 -19.22
N GLY A 108 5.60 42.05 -19.48
CA GLY A 108 6.91 41.44 -19.67
C GLY A 108 7.04 40.68 -21.00
N SER A 109 7.99 39.76 -21.11
CA SER A 109 8.29 38.97 -22.34
C SER A 109 8.42 37.47 -22.04
N PRO A 110 8.14 36.56 -22.99
CA PRO A 110 7.98 36.78 -24.43
C PRO A 110 6.56 37.20 -24.87
N GLY A 111 6.44 37.89 -26.00
CA GLY A 111 5.17 38.37 -26.58
C GLY A 111 4.74 39.76 -26.09
N ASP A 112 3.70 40.28 -26.74
CA ASP A 112 3.11 41.61 -26.50
C ASP A 112 1.57 41.52 -26.36
N THR A 113 0.87 42.65 -26.30
CA THR A 113 -0.60 42.71 -26.18
C THR A 113 -1.35 42.61 -27.52
N SER A 114 -0.68 42.29 -28.63
CA SER A 114 -1.34 42.10 -29.92
C SER A 114 -2.20 40.83 -29.94
N LEU A 115 -3.25 40.84 -30.76
CA LEU A 115 -4.25 39.76 -30.84
C LEU A 115 -3.67 38.34 -30.97
N PRO A 116 -2.63 38.08 -31.79
CA PRO A 116 -2.03 36.74 -31.92
C PRO A 116 -1.41 36.20 -30.62
N ASN A 117 -1.08 37.08 -29.67
CA ASN A 117 -0.46 36.71 -28.41
C ASN A 117 -1.48 36.45 -27.28
N LEU A 118 -2.77 36.72 -27.48
CA LEU A 118 -3.78 36.60 -26.43
C LEU A 118 -4.35 35.18 -26.35
N GLY A 119 -4.55 34.66 -25.13
CA GLY A 119 -5.14 33.34 -24.91
C GLY A 119 -4.23 32.18 -25.30
N ALA A 120 -4.74 31.28 -26.14
CA ALA A 120 -4.02 30.12 -26.67
C ALA A 120 -2.95 30.55 -27.70
N SER A 121 -1.77 30.96 -27.21
CA SER A 121 -0.66 31.44 -28.03
C SER A 121 0.67 30.85 -27.58
N THR A 122 1.62 30.71 -28.52
CA THR A 122 2.99 30.23 -28.22
C THR A 122 3.64 31.02 -27.09
N ASN A 123 3.48 32.35 -27.08
CA ASN A 123 4.06 33.19 -26.04
C ASN A 123 3.44 32.96 -24.67
N ASN A 124 2.12 32.77 -24.56
CA ASN A 124 1.50 32.38 -23.28
C ASN A 124 1.86 30.96 -22.85
N TYR A 125 2.06 30.03 -23.79
CA TYR A 125 2.53 28.69 -23.45
C TYR A 125 3.95 28.71 -22.91
N LEU A 126 4.86 29.47 -23.52
CA LEU A 126 6.23 29.66 -23.02
C LEU A 126 6.25 30.30 -21.64
N ARG A 127 5.37 31.29 -21.38
CA ARG A 127 5.19 31.90 -20.06
C ARG A 127 4.77 30.88 -19.00
N ALA A 128 3.75 30.08 -19.30
CA ALA A 128 3.26 29.05 -18.37
C ALA A 128 4.28 27.90 -18.21
N MET A 129 5.00 27.51 -19.26
CA MET A 129 6.09 26.54 -19.14
C MET A 129 7.27 27.09 -18.32
N LYS A 130 7.50 28.41 -18.32
CA LYS A 130 8.48 28.97 -17.38
C LYS A 130 8.05 28.82 -15.93
N CYS A 131 6.75 28.94 -15.64
CA CYS A 131 6.22 28.57 -14.32
C CYS A 131 6.48 27.08 -14.01
N TRP A 132 6.33 26.18 -14.99
CA TRP A 132 6.66 24.76 -14.83
C TRP A 132 8.14 24.55 -14.50
N ASP A 133 9.06 25.22 -15.22
CA ASP A 133 10.50 25.15 -14.97
C ASP A 133 10.86 25.66 -13.57
N ILE A 134 10.24 26.77 -13.15
CA ILE A 134 10.42 27.32 -11.80
C ILE A 134 9.98 26.28 -10.78
N LEU A 135 8.75 25.74 -10.91
CA LEU A 135 8.24 24.70 -10.01
C LEU A 135 9.21 23.52 -9.89
N ALA A 136 9.71 23.01 -11.03
CA ALA A 136 10.67 21.91 -11.06
C ALA A 136 12.00 22.23 -10.33
N ALA A 137 12.41 23.50 -10.28
CA ALA A 137 13.63 23.94 -9.62
C ALA A 137 13.48 24.20 -8.11
N LEU A 138 12.25 24.25 -7.57
CA LEU A 138 12.02 24.61 -6.16
C LEU A 138 12.43 23.52 -5.16
N GLY A 139 12.65 22.28 -5.59
CA GLY A 139 13.08 21.16 -4.73
C GLY A 139 12.03 20.65 -3.74
N TYR A 140 10.85 21.29 -3.68
CA TYR A 140 9.69 20.91 -2.87
C TYR A 140 8.43 20.74 -3.73
N VAL A 141 8.57 20.54 -5.05
CA VAL A 141 7.46 20.25 -5.96
C VAL A 141 7.66 18.88 -6.59
N ASP A 142 6.61 18.06 -6.62
CA ASP A 142 6.60 16.79 -7.33
C ASP A 142 6.27 17.07 -8.80
N THR A 143 7.27 16.89 -9.66
CA THR A 143 7.16 17.19 -11.09
C THR A 143 6.26 16.20 -11.84
N ASN A 144 5.90 15.07 -11.24
CA ASN A 144 4.87 14.16 -11.77
C ASN A 144 3.45 14.62 -11.41
N CYS A 145 3.32 15.67 -10.59
CA CYS A 145 2.06 16.16 -10.04
C CYS A 145 1.81 17.63 -10.35
N ILE A 146 2.14 18.07 -11.57
CA ILE A 146 1.93 19.45 -11.99
C ILE A 146 0.64 19.54 -12.80
N MET A 147 -0.30 20.35 -12.32
CA MET A 147 -1.60 20.61 -12.93
C MET A 147 -1.68 22.03 -13.49
N ALA A 148 -2.68 22.27 -14.33
CA ALA A 148 -2.97 23.61 -14.84
C ALA A 148 -4.45 23.96 -14.67
N PHE A 149 -4.74 25.18 -14.25
CA PHE A 149 -6.10 25.69 -14.10
C PHE A 149 -6.26 27.09 -14.70
N GLY A 150 -7.37 27.36 -15.38
CA GLY A 150 -7.61 28.68 -15.99
C GLY A 150 -9.05 29.16 -15.98
N HIS A 151 -9.24 30.43 -16.30
CA HIS A 151 -10.56 31.04 -16.49
C HIS A 151 -10.61 31.91 -17.74
N SER A 152 -11.72 31.88 -18.49
CA SER A 152 -11.95 32.77 -19.63
C SER A 152 -10.83 32.63 -20.66
N ARG A 153 -10.21 33.73 -21.08
CA ARG A 153 -9.03 33.69 -21.96
C ARG A 153 -7.85 32.87 -21.39
N GLY A 154 -7.73 32.76 -20.07
CA GLY A 154 -6.78 31.86 -19.41
C GLY A 154 -7.18 30.39 -19.50
N ALA A 155 -8.46 30.06 -19.66
CA ALA A 155 -8.93 28.71 -19.97
C ALA A 155 -8.46 28.25 -21.36
N TYR A 156 -8.47 29.16 -22.34
CA TYR A 156 -7.89 28.90 -23.66
C TYR A 156 -6.38 28.66 -23.57
N THR A 157 -5.66 29.47 -22.78
CA THR A 157 -4.24 29.25 -22.50
C THR A 157 -4.03 27.87 -21.86
N THR A 158 -4.79 27.50 -20.84
CA THR A 158 -4.67 26.19 -20.16
C THR A 158 -4.92 25.04 -21.13
N THR A 159 -6.00 25.08 -21.89
CA THR A 159 -6.36 24.02 -22.87
C THR A 159 -5.26 23.83 -23.90
N GLY A 160 -4.79 24.93 -24.51
CA GLY A 160 -3.73 24.86 -25.50
C GLY A 160 -2.36 24.50 -24.92
N LEU A 161 -2.07 24.90 -23.68
CA LEU A 161 -0.83 24.57 -22.98
C LEU A 161 -0.70 23.06 -22.78
N VAL A 162 -1.72 22.43 -22.21
CA VAL A 162 -1.67 20.98 -21.93
C VAL A 162 -1.77 20.13 -23.19
N ALA A 163 -2.37 20.67 -24.26
CA ALA A 163 -2.35 20.07 -25.58
C ALA A 163 -0.98 20.16 -26.26
N THR A 164 -0.26 21.28 -26.08
CA THR A 164 1.06 21.50 -26.68
C THR A 164 2.15 20.71 -25.96
N TYR A 165 2.00 20.50 -24.66
CA TYR A 165 2.95 19.76 -23.81
C TYR A 165 2.27 18.60 -23.08
N PRO A 166 1.78 17.57 -23.81
CA PRO A 166 0.93 16.52 -23.26
C PRO A 166 1.59 15.70 -22.13
N SER A 167 2.91 15.58 -22.14
CA SER A 167 3.67 14.84 -21.12
C SER A 167 4.03 15.65 -19.87
N LYS A 168 3.72 16.94 -19.83
CA LYS A 168 4.17 17.85 -18.75
C LYS A 168 3.17 18.03 -17.62
N PHE A 169 1.91 17.62 -17.82
CA PHE A 169 0.82 17.89 -16.88
C PHE A 169 0.09 16.60 -16.50
N SER A 170 -0.18 16.44 -15.21
CA SER A 170 -0.87 15.28 -14.65
C SER A 170 -2.39 15.39 -14.75
N ALA A 171 -2.95 16.59 -14.59
CA ALA A 171 -4.36 16.90 -14.83
C ALA A 171 -4.55 18.39 -15.14
N ALA A 172 -5.69 18.75 -15.70
CA ALA A 172 -6.03 20.14 -15.98
C ALA A 172 -7.51 20.43 -15.78
N GLY A 173 -7.85 21.71 -15.72
CA GLY A 173 -9.24 22.13 -15.73
C GLY A 173 -9.41 23.62 -15.96
N HIS A 174 -10.64 24.06 -16.16
CA HIS A 174 -10.91 25.48 -16.28
C HIS A 174 -12.36 25.86 -15.99
N THR A 175 -12.60 27.18 -15.95
CA THR A 175 -13.94 27.79 -15.97
C THR A 175 -14.15 28.66 -17.21
N ALA A 176 -15.30 28.54 -17.87
CA ALA A 176 -15.74 29.35 -19.02
C ALA A 176 -14.68 29.46 -20.14
N GLY A 177 -14.46 28.36 -20.88
CA GLY A 177 -13.42 28.27 -21.91
C GLY A 177 -13.88 27.54 -23.16
N GLY A 178 -13.06 26.59 -23.62
CA GLY A 178 -13.35 25.73 -24.75
C GLY A 178 -12.40 25.85 -25.94
N VAL A 179 -12.87 25.42 -27.10
CA VAL A 179 -12.12 25.36 -28.37
C VAL A 179 -12.88 26.06 -29.49
N SER A 180 -12.16 26.44 -30.54
CA SER A 180 -12.74 27.02 -31.76
C SER A 180 -12.46 26.11 -32.98
N PRO A 181 -13.43 25.92 -33.90
CA PRO A 181 -13.18 25.23 -35.17
C PRO A 181 -12.36 26.09 -36.15
N GLN A 182 -12.26 27.40 -35.93
CA GLN A 182 -11.55 28.33 -36.80
C GLN A 182 -10.18 28.68 -36.21
N ALA A 183 -9.11 28.54 -37.01
CA ALA A 183 -7.77 29.01 -36.66
C ALA A 183 -7.72 30.54 -36.58
N GLY A 184 -6.88 31.09 -35.69
CA GLY A 184 -6.72 32.54 -35.52
C GLY A 184 -7.60 33.17 -34.43
N PHE A 185 -8.46 32.39 -33.76
CA PHE A 185 -9.15 32.81 -32.54
C PHE A 185 -8.23 32.68 -31.32
N SER A 186 -8.51 33.39 -30.23
CA SER A 186 -7.73 33.22 -28.98
C SER A 186 -8.00 31.91 -28.25
N ALA A 187 -8.93 31.08 -28.75
CA ALA A 187 -9.20 29.73 -28.30
C ALA A 187 -8.40 28.72 -29.15
N PRO A 188 -7.91 27.60 -28.57
CA PRO A 188 -7.19 26.60 -29.35
C PRO A 188 -8.11 25.89 -30.36
N THR A 189 -7.53 25.35 -31.42
CA THR A 189 -8.28 24.55 -32.41
C THR A 189 -8.69 23.20 -31.82
N THR A 190 -9.74 22.60 -32.36
CA THR A 190 -10.14 21.22 -32.03
C THR A 190 -9.01 20.23 -32.29
N THR A 191 -8.25 20.40 -33.36
CA THR A 191 -7.08 19.56 -33.70
C THR A 191 -5.99 19.64 -32.64
N LEU A 192 -5.68 20.83 -32.13
CA LEU A 192 -4.72 20.99 -31.05
C LEU A 192 -5.27 20.36 -29.77
N ALA A 193 -6.51 20.66 -29.39
CA ALA A 193 -7.12 20.11 -28.18
C ALA A 193 -7.24 18.57 -28.20
N ALA A 194 -7.30 17.94 -29.37
CA ALA A 194 -7.26 16.48 -29.49
C ALA A 194 -5.90 15.87 -29.06
N GLN A 195 -4.86 16.67 -28.90
CA GLN A 195 -3.55 16.23 -28.39
C GLN A 195 -3.49 16.16 -26.85
N ILE A 196 -4.53 16.57 -26.14
CA ILE A 196 -4.58 16.47 -24.68
C ILE A 196 -4.53 14.99 -24.27
N THR A 197 -3.63 14.66 -23.35
CA THR A 197 -3.49 13.30 -22.80
C THR A 197 -3.81 13.21 -21.31
N CYS A 198 -3.85 14.34 -20.61
CA CYS A 198 -4.12 14.36 -19.17
C CYS A 198 -5.62 14.50 -18.87
N PRO A 199 -6.11 13.91 -17.76
CA PRO A 199 -7.49 14.09 -17.32
C PRO A 199 -7.91 15.56 -17.17
N TYR A 200 -9.11 15.90 -17.64
CA TYR A 200 -9.57 17.28 -17.77
C TYR A 200 -10.94 17.55 -17.11
N ILE A 201 -11.09 18.65 -16.36
CA ILE A 201 -12.40 19.09 -15.82
C ILE A 201 -12.84 20.45 -16.38
N ILE A 202 -14.10 20.53 -16.81
CA ILE A 202 -14.70 21.70 -17.46
C ILE A 202 -15.86 22.22 -16.60
N HIS A 203 -15.87 23.52 -16.32
CA HIS A 203 -16.93 24.21 -15.59
C HIS A 203 -17.46 25.40 -16.39
N HIS A 204 -18.78 25.46 -16.64
CA HIS A 204 -19.36 26.53 -17.46
C HIS A 204 -20.74 26.94 -16.95
N GLY A 205 -21.00 28.25 -16.86
CA GLY A 205 -22.33 28.79 -16.52
C GLY A 205 -23.23 28.88 -17.75
N ASP A 206 -24.46 28.37 -17.69
CA ASP A 206 -25.34 28.38 -18.87
C ASP A 206 -25.92 29.77 -19.23
N SER A 207 -25.76 30.75 -18.34
CA SER A 207 -26.05 32.17 -18.56
C SER A 207 -24.80 32.99 -18.89
N ASP A 208 -23.69 32.35 -19.29
CA ASP A 208 -22.48 33.03 -19.75
C ASP A 208 -22.68 33.69 -21.12
N GLN A 209 -22.72 35.03 -21.14
CA GLN A 209 -22.82 35.84 -22.36
C GLN A 209 -21.47 36.33 -22.89
N THR A 210 -20.36 36.00 -22.21
CA THR A 210 -19.00 36.42 -22.59
C THR A 210 -18.28 35.35 -23.37
N VAL A 211 -18.33 34.10 -22.89
CA VAL A 211 -17.80 32.93 -23.61
C VAL A 211 -18.97 32.00 -23.89
N PRO A 212 -19.33 31.76 -25.16
CA PRO A 212 -20.43 30.86 -25.47
C PRO A 212 -20.15 29.43 -24.99
N ILE A 213 -21.09 28.84 -24.25
CA ILE A 213 -21.02 27.44 -23.77
C ILE A 213 -20.87 26.39 -24.89
N ALA A 214 -21.19 26.78 -26.12
CA ALA A 214 -20.95 25.97 -27.32
C ALA A 214 -19.45 25.62 -27.50
N MET A 215 -18.53 26.49 -27.08
CA MET A 215 -17.08 26.25 -27.19
C MET A 215 -16.61 25.12 -26.26
N ASP A 216 -17.14 25.06 -25.03
CA ASP A 216 -16.86 23.97 -24.10
C ASP A 216 -17.65 22.70 -24.42
N THR A 217 -18.84 22.85 -25.01
CA THR A 217 -19.57 21.70 -25.57
C THR A 217 -18.77 21.05 -26.70
N LEU A 218 -18.10 21.85 -27.53
CA LEU A 218 -17.20 21.35 -28.57
C LEU A 218 -15.94 20.70 -27.98
N LEU A 219 -15.32 21.28 -26.95
CA LEU A 219 -14.18 20.66 -26.27
C LEU A 219 -14.57 19.32 -25.64
N ASN A 220 -15.71 19.26 -24.96
CA ASN A 220 -16.26 18.03 -24.41
C ASN A 220 -16.45 16.95 -25.49
N HIS A 221 -16.93 17.34 -26.68
CA HIS A 221 -17.00 16.41 -27.81
C HIS A 221 -15.61 15.91 -28.24
N VAL A 222 -14.62 16.79 -28.37
CA VAL A 222 -13.23 16.42 -28.68
C VAL A 222 -12.67 15.43 -27.66
N LEU A 223 -12.82 15.69 -26.36
CA LEU A 223 -12.31 14.81 -25.30
C LEU A 223 -13.03 13.45 -25.25
N ASN A 224 -14.32 13.40 -25.60
CA ASN A 224 -15.03 12.13 -25.79
C ASN A 224 -14.45 11.32 -26.94
N THR A 225 -14.11 11.96 -28.07
CA THR A 225 -13.54 11.24 -29.23
C THR A 225 -12.14 10.69 -28.99
N THR A 226 -11.35 11.31 -28.11
CA THR A 226 -9.98 10.86 -27.79
C THR A 226 -9.91 9.91 -26.60
N GLY A 227 -11.01 9.70 -25.87
CA GLY A 227 -11.06 8.81 -24.71
C GLY A 227 -10.35 9.36 -23.47
N VAL A 228 -10.02 10.66 -23.44
CA VAL A 228 -9.42 11.31 -22.27
C VAL A 228 -10.43 11.31 -21.12
N PRO A 229 -10.07 10.87 -19.90
CA PRO A 229 -10.97 11.00 -18.74
C PRO A 229 -11.32 12.47 -18.51
N HIS A 230 -12.61 12.80 -18.55
CA HIS A 230 -13.05 14.18 -18.35
C HIS A 230 -14.43 14.29 -17.70
N GLN A 231 -14.71 15.45 -17.12
CA GLN A 231 -16.03 15.83 -16.60
C GLN A 231 -16.41 17.22 -17.07
N PHE A 232 -17.63 17.38 -17.58
CA PHE A 232 -18.18 18.66 -17.98
C PHE A 232 -19.39 19.03 -17.13
N TYR A 233 -19.24 20.07 -16.31
CA TYR A 233 -20.28 20.59 -15.44
C TYR A 233 -20.85 21.90 -15.97
N ARG A 234 -22.18 21.90 -16.19
CA ARG A 234 -22.96 23.09 -16.51
C ARG A 234 -23.66 23.61 -15.25
N TYR A 235 -23.62 24.92 -15.04
CA TYR A 235 -24.12 25.58 -13.83
C TYR A 235 -25.32 26.45 -14.19
N ASN A 236 -26.50 26.05 -13.73
CA ASN A 236 -27.77 26.70 -14.06
C ASN A 236 -27.88 28.11 -13.48
N GLY A 237 -28.10 29.10 -14.34
CA GLY A 237 -28.22 30.52 -13.99
C GLY A 237 -26.88 31.24 -13.75
N TYR A 238 -25.74 30.55 -13.89
CA TYR A 238 -24.43 31.14 -13.62
C TYR A 238 -23.92 31.96 -14.82
N THR A 239 -23.36 33.13 -14.53
CA THR A 239 -22.75 34.05 -15.51
C THR A 239 -21.24 33.84 -15.58
N HIS A 240 -20.57 34.50 -16.54
CA HIS A 240 -19.12 34.45 -16.71
C HIS A 240 -18.35 34.70 -15.41
N SER A 241 -18.75 35.72 -14.65
CA SER A 241 -18.07 36.11 -13.43
C SER A 241 -18.44 35.21 -12.25
N SER A 242 -19.70 34.76 -12.15
CA SER A 242 -20.16 33.99 -10.99
C SER A 242 -19.53 32.60 -10.90
N ILE A 243 -19.20 31.97 -12.04
CA ILE A 243 -18.56 30.64 -12.04
C ILE A 243 -17.05 30.70 -11.72
N SER A 244 -16.40 31.83 -11.94
CA SER A 244 -14.93 31.96 -11.95
C SER A 244 -14.24 31.55 -10.64
N GLN A 245 -14.93 31.66 -9.50
CA GLN A 245 -14.45 31.35 -8.15
C GLN A 245 -15.55 30.77 -7.25
N ASP A 246 -16.52 30.06 -7.85
CA ASP A 246 -17.62 29.44 -7.11
C ASP A 246 -17.15 28.30 -6.19
N SER A 247 -17.78 28.16 -5.03
CA SER A 247 -17.41 27.17 -4.02
C SER A 247 -17.62 25.72 -4.47
N LEU A 248 -18.69 25.43 -5.21
CA LEU A 248 -18.97 24.09 -5.73
C LEU A 248 -18.04 23.74 -6.90
N MET A 249 -17.71 24.73 -7.75
CA MET A 249 -16.64 24.60 -8.74
C MET A 249 -15.30 24.25 -8.09
N TYR A 250 -14.92 24.97 -7.02
CA TYR A 250 -13.69 24.70 -6.29
C TYR A 250 -13.68 23.30 -5.67
N GLU A 251 -14.78 22.86 -5.07
CA GLU A 251 -14.86 21.52 -4.50
C GLU A 251 -14.69 20.43 -5.58
N ARG A 252 -15.39 20.56 -6.71
CA ARG A 252 -15.25 19.61 -7.84
C ARG A 252 -13.85 19.61 -8.44
N THR A 253 -13.24 20.79 -8.61
CA THR A 253 -11.87 20.92 -9.10
C THR A 253 -10.87 20.26 -8.13
N LYS A 254 -11.04 20.49 -6.83
CA LYS A 254 -10.23 19.85 -5.78
C LYS A 254 -10.33 18.32 -5.88
N GLN A 255 -11.54 17.78 -5.96
CA GLN A 255 -11.73 16.32 -6.07
C GLN A 255 -11.11 15.75 -7.35
N TRP A 256 -11.22 16.47 -8.47
CA TRP A 256 -10.58 16.11 -9.73
C TRP A 256 -9.05 16.06 -9.60
N PHE A 257 -8.45 17.12 -9.05
CA PHE A 257 -7.01 17.22 -8.84
C PHE A 257 -6.49 16.21 -7.81
N LEU A 258 -7.27 15.87 -6.78
CA LEU A 258 -6.93 14.78 -5.86
C LEU A 258 -6.97 13.40 -6.53
N SER A 259 -7.89 13.20 -7.48
CA SER A 259 -8.07 11.92 -8.17
C SER A 259 -7.04 11.70 -9.28
N TYR A 260 -6.68 12.77 -10.01
CA TYR A 260 -5.90 12.69 -11.25
C TYR A 260 -4.62 13.53 -11.26
N GLY A 261 -4.53 14.56 -10.41
CA GLY A 261 -3.45 15.56 -10.41
C GLY A 261 -2.11 15.07 -9.87
N CYS A 262 -2.09 13.90 -9.27
CA CYS A 262 -0.93 13.04 -9.14
C CYS A 262 -1.38 11.68 -9.69
N SER A 263 -0.54 11.00 -10.47
CA SER A 263 -0.89 9.67 -10.98
C SER A 263 -1.26 8.70 -9.86
N ASN A 264 -2.56 8.54 -9.64
CA ASN A 264 -3.22 7.26 -9.47
C ASN A 264 -3.65 6.79 -10.88
N SER A 265 -2.70 6.56 -11.78
CA SER A 265 -3.01 6.03 -13.11
C SER A 265 -3.09 4.50 -13.05
N SER A 266 -4.27 3.98 -13.44
CA SER A 266 -4.64 2.58 -13.69
C SER A 266 -4.87 1.70 -12.47
N GLY A 267 -6.10 1.75 -11.94
CA GLY A 267 -6.47 0.94 -10.79
C GLY A 267 -5.53 1.17 -9.60
N PRO A 268 -5.62 0.36 -8.57
CA PRO A 268 -4.57 0.33 -7.58
C PRO A 268 -3.32 -0.24 -8.24
N LEU A 269 -2.36 0.66 -8.49
CA LEU A 269 -1.01 0.31 -8.88
C LEU A 269 -0.55 -0.85 -7.99
N PRO A 270 -0.02 -1.95 -8.56
CA PRO A 270 0.57 -3.00 -7.76
C PRO A 270 1.59 -2.32 -6.86
N PHE A 271 1.45 -2.55 -5.55
CA PHE A 271 2.51 -2.22 -4.64
C PHE A 271 3.76 -2.91 -5.19
N SER A 272 4.85 -2.18 -5.41
CA SER A 272 6.10 -2.69 -6.00
C SER A 272 6.84 -3.64 -5.05
N GLY A 273 6.10 -4.42 -4.25
CA GLY A 273 6.60 -5.31 -3.23
C GLY A 273 7.02 -6.66 -3.75
N HIS A 274 6.83 -7.66 -2.92
CA HIS A 274 7.20 -9.04 -3.18
C HIS A 274 6.26 -9.94 -2.40
N SER A 275 6.23 -11.20 -2.83
CA SER A 275 5.35 -12.21 -2.30
C SER A 275 6.10 -13.51 -2.06
N GLY A 276 5.49 -14.38 -1.28
CA GLY A 276 6.03 -15.70 -0.99
C GLY A 276 6.72 -15.78 0.37
N VAL A 277 7.35 -16.93 0.61
CA VAL A 277 8.13 -17.19 1.83
C VAL A 277 9.57 -16.74 1.62
N TYR A 278 10.09 -16.01 2.60
CA TYR A 278 11.48 -15.58 2.65
C TYR A 278 12.22 -16.36 3.76
N PHE A 279 13.40 -16.87 3.42
CA PHE A 279 14.28 -17.51 4.39
C PHE A 279 14.88 -16.48 5.34
N LEU A 280 14.50 -16.56 6.61
CA LEU A 280 15.04 -15.69 7.66
C LEU A 280 16.31 -16.30 8.24
N GLY A 281 17.46 -15.76 7.82
CA GLY A 281 18.77 -16.19 8.30
C GLY A 281 19.15 -15.64 9.67
N THR A 282 20.31 -16.06 10.16
CA THR A 282 20.97 -15.46 11.33
C THR A 282 21.87 -14.31 10.89
N ALA A 283 21.93 -13.24 11.67
CA ALA A 283 22.70 -12.06 11.32
C ALA A 283 24.19 -12.38 11.09
N ASN A 284 24.73 -11.94 9.94
CA ASN A 284 26.12 -12.15 9.52
C ASN A 284 26.55 -13.62 9.34
N ILE A 285 25.61 -14.57 9.30
CA ILE A 285 25.90 -15.97 8.98
C ILE A 285 25.48 -16.24 7.53
N PRO A 286 26.40 -16.66 6.64
CA PRO A 286 26.06 -16.93 5.26
C PRO A 286 25.01 -18.02 5.10
N VAL A 287 24.01 -17.78 4.24
CA VAL A 287 22.98 -18.78 3.95
C VAL A 287 23.56 -19.86 3.03
N SER A 288 23.31 -21.14 3.32
CA SER A 288 23.89 -22.23 2.52
C SER A 288 23.32 -22.26 1.10
N THR A 289 24.11 -22.77 0.15
CA THR A 289 23.68 -22.93 -1.25
C THR A 289 22.45 -23.83 -1.38
N THR A 290 22.35 -24.86 -0.54
CA THR A 290 21.15 -25.72 -0.47
C THR A 290 19.88 -24.93 -0.20
N GLN A 291 19.92 -23.93 0.68
CA GLN A 291 18.75 -23.09 0.95
C GLN A 291 18.44 -22.13 -0.20
N PHE A 292 19.45 -21.59 -0.87
CA PHE A 292 19.24 -20.82 -2.11
C PHE A 292 18.62 -21.66 -3.24
N MET A 293 18.89 -22.97 -3.30
CA MET A 293 18.27 -23.90 -4.26
C MET A 293 16.85 -24.32 -3.87
N ASN A 294 16.40 -24.04 -2.65
CA ASN A 294 15.10 -24.50 -2.16
C ASN A 294 13.94 -23.89 -2.99
N SER A 295 13.17 -24.73 -3.67
CA SER A 295 12.04 -24.30 -4.52
C SER A 295 10.85 -23.78 -3.72
N ASN A 296 10.78 -24.06 -2.42
CA ASN A 296 9.67 -23.69 -1.56
C ASN A 296 9.80 -22.28 -0.95
N ILE A 297 10.85 -21.55 -1.31
CA ILE A 297 11.03 -20.14 -0.91
C ILE A 297 11.15 -19.23 -2.13
N SER A 298 10.68 -18.01 -1.99
CA SER A 298 10.76 -16.97 -3.03
C SER A 298 11.96 -16.04 -2.85
N GLY A 299 12.48 -15.93 -1.63
CA GLY A 299 13.64 -15.08 -1.34
C GLY A 299 14.35 -15.38 -0.04
N VAL A 300 15.36 -14.57 0.28
CA VAL A 300 16.20 -14.67 1.48
C VAL A 300 16.30 -13.30 2.14
N VAL A 301 16.14 -13.28 3.47
CA VAL A 301 16.39 -12.11 4.31
C VAL A 301 17.85 -12.10 4.73
N VAL A 302 18.61 -11.16 4.18
CA VAL A 302 20.01 -10.92 4.51
C VAL A 302 20.04 -9.99 5.72
N ARG A 303 20.20 -10.62 6.89
CA ARG A 303 20.34 -9.93 8.16
C ARG A 303 21.80 -9.64 8.42
N PHE A 304 22.12 -8.40 8.76
CA PHE A 304 23.48 -8.00 9.09
C PHE A 304 23.45 -7.01 10.24
N ARG A 305 24.44 -7.11 11.14
CA ARG A 305 24.63 -6.15 12.21
C ARG A 305 25.30 -4.92 11.62
N TRP A 306 24.80 -3.74 11.97
CA TRP A 306 25.41 -2.49 11.53
C TRP A 306 26.86 -2.38 12.03
N ASN A 307 27.18 -2.85 13.24
CA ASN A 307 28.55 -2.84 13.74
C ASN A 307 29.53 -3.70 12.94
N ASP A 308 29.03 -4.74 12.26
CA ASP A 308 29.85 -5.64 11.44
C ASP A 308 29.95 -5.10 9.99
N LEU A 309 28.89 -4.48 9.48
CA LEU A 309 28.91 -3.77 8.19
C LEU A 309 29.76 -2.51 8.24
N GLU A 310 29.69 -1.74 9.33
CA GLU A 310 30.44 -0.51 9.53
C GLU A 310 31.25 -0.61 10.83
N THR A 311 32.48 -1.10 10.70
CA THR A 311 33.35 -1.45 11.84
C THR A 311 33.86 -0.21 12.59
N SER A 312 33.96 0.92 11.89
CA SER A 312 34.25 2.24 12.45
C SER A 312 33.62 3.32 11.54
N PRO A 313 33.46 4.58 12.00
CA PRO A 313 32.77 5.61 11.22
C PRO A 313 33.35 5.78 9.81
N GLY A 314 32.58 5.40 8.78
CA GLY A 314 32.95 5.51 7.37
C GLY A 314 33.67 4.30 6.79
N VAL A 315 33.99 3.27 7.59
CA VAL A 315 34.69 2.06 7.13
C VAL A 315 33.69 0.92 6.98
N PHE A 316 33.27 0.66 5.74
CA PHE A 316 32.28 -0.36 5.41
C PHE A 316 32.91 -1.66 4.89
N ASP A 317 32.46 -2.80 5.41
CA ASP A 317 32.74 -4.13 4.88
C ASP A 317 31.49 -4.72 4.22
N TRP A 318 31.51 -4.78 2.90
CA TRP A 318 30.40 -5.27 2.09
C TRP A 318 30.46 -6.76 1.80
N SER A 319 31.54 -7.45 2.16
CA SER A 319 31.84 -8.82 1.72
C SER A 319 30.69 -9.80 1.98
N PHE A 320 30.08 -9.71 3.17
CA PHE A 320 28.93 -10.52 3.54
C PHE A 320 27.72 -10.29 2.63
N ILE A 321 27.30 -9.02 2.46
CA ILE A 321 26.10 -8.70 1.66
C ILE A 321 26.35 -9.01 0.18
N ASP A 322 27.54 -8.70 -0.34
CA ASP A 322 27.93 -9.01 -1.72
C ASP A 322 27.86 -10.51 -1.99
N GLY A 323 28.32 -11.34 -1.06
CA GLY A 323 28.25 -12.80 -1.16
C GLY A 323 26.81 -13.34 -1.21
N GLU A 324 25.90 -12.76 -0.41
CA GLU A 324 24.48 -13.13 -0.44
C GLU A 324 23.78 -12.67 -1.73
N ILE A 325 24.08 -11.46 -2.21
CA ILE A 325 23.55 -10.94 -3.49
C ILE A 325 24.02 -11.81 -4.67
N ALA A 326 25.30 -12.23 -4.68
CA ALA A 326 25.86 -13.11 -5.71
C ALA A 326 25.16 -14.49 -5.73
N LYS A 327 24.82 -15.04 -4.56
CA LYS A 327 24.00 -16.26 -4.48
C LYS A 327 22.56 -16.00 -4.95
N GLY A 328 21.96 -14.89 -4.59
CA GLY A 328 20.65 -14.48 -5.09
C GLY A 328 20.59 -14.45 -6.62
N LEU A 329 21.63 -13.92 -7.27
CA LEU A 329 21.77 -13.89 -8.74
C LEU A 329 21.90 -15.30 -9.31
N THR A 330 22.81 -16.10 -8.77
CA THR A 330 23.07 -17.47 -9.24
C THR A 330 21.83 -18.37 -9.17
N TYR A 331 21.03 -18.26 -8.11
CA TYR A 331 19.90 -19.15 -7.85
C TYR A 331 18.52 -18.51 -8.08
N ASN A 332 18.49 -17.33 -8.71
CA ASN A 332 17.28 -16.57 -9.00
C ASN A 332 16.37 -16.37 -7.77
N LYS A 333 16.98 -15.98 -6.64
CA LYS A 333 16.27 -15.69 -5.39
C LYS A 333 16.22 -14.19 -5.14
N LYS A 334 15.06 -13.71 -4.70
CA LYS A 334 14.90 -12.34 -4.23
C LYS A 334 15.63 -12.14 -2.90
N ILE A 335 16.10 -10.92 -2.67
CA ILE A 335 16.85 -10.54 -1.48
C ILE A 335 16.10 -9.42 -0.77
N SER A 336 16.12 -9.49 0.57
CA SER A 336 15.79 -8.36 1.42
C SER A 336 16.93 -8.05 2.37
N LEU A 337 17.09 -6.77 2.66
CA LEU A 337 18.17 -6.28 3.52
C LEU A 337 17.60 -5.82 4.85
N GLN A 338 18.11 -6.38 5.95
CA GLN A 338 17.69 -6.03 7.30
C GLN A 338 18.90 -5.67 8.18
N PRO A 339 19.19 -4.37 8.38
CA PRO A 339 20.19 -3.93 9.34
C PRO A 339 19.71 -4.18 10.78
N LEU A 340 20.60 -4.68 11.62
CA LEU A 340 20.33 -4.98 13.03
C LEU A 340 21.33 -4.30 13.96
N GLY A 341 20.88 -4.02 15.18
CA GLY A 341 21.71 -3.46 16.23
C GLY A 341 22.17 -2.03 15.96
N ARG A 342 22.89 -1.47 16.93
CA ARG A 342 23.46 -0.12 16.86
C ARG A 342 24.97 -0.22 17.14
N PRO A 343 25.84 0.39 16.32
CA PRO A 343 27.28 0.27 16.52
C PRO A 343 27.76 0.86 17.85
N ASN A 344 28.68 0.17 18.50
CA ASN A 344 29.21 0.59 19.81
C ASN A 344 29.96 1.93 19.72
N TRP A 345 30.57 2.20 18.55
CA TRP A 345 31.33 3.43 18.29
C TRP A 345 30.46 4.69 18.21
N LEU A 346 29.13 4.58 18.11
CA LEU A 346 28.23 5.75 18.16
C LEU A 346 28.43 6.55 19.44
N THR A 347 28.70 5.86 20.54
CA THR A 347 28.93 6.50 21.83
C THR A 347 30.25 7.28 21.89
N MET A 348 31.28 6.83 21.17
CA MET A 348 32.54 7.55 21.05
C MET A 348 32.39 8.84 20.22
N LEU A 349 31.39 8.88 19.34
CA LEU A 349 31.01 10.10 18.61
C LEU A 349 30.15 11.06 19.46
N GLY A 350 29.78 10.68 20.68
CA GLY A 350 28.95 11.48 21.58
C GLY A 350 27.45 11.22 21.49
N ALA A 351 26.99 10.17 20.79
CA ALA A 351 25.57 9.85 20.72
C ALA A 351 25.03 9.52 22.12
N ARG A 352 23.91 10.14 22.48
CA ARG A 352 23.28 9.93 23.79
C ARG A 352 22.67 8.54 23.91
N ARG A 353 22.81 7.96 25.09
CA ARG A 353 22.26 6.64 25.42
C ARG A 353 21.24 6.69 26.55
N TYR A 354 20.40 5.67 26.60
CA TYR A 354 19.53 5.35 27.72
C TYR A 354 19.89 3.97 28.29
N TYR A 355 19.48 3.72 29.53
CA TYR A 355 19.70 2.46 30.22
C TYR A 355 18.36 1.85 30.62
N TYR A 356 18.26 0.53 30.58
CA TYR A 356 17.07 -0.19 31.03
C TYR A 356 17.47 -1.57 31.52
N GLN A 357 16.59 -2.19 32.30
CA GLN A 357 16.73 -3.58 32.67
C GLN A 357 16.05 -4.44 31.62
N ASP A 358 16.75 -5.42 31.03
CA ASP A 358 16.19 -6.27 29.99
C ASP A 358 14.97 -7.06 30.51
N PRO A 359 13.75 -6.79 30.02
CA PRO A 359 12.54 -7.41 30.52
C PRO A 359 12.25 -8.78 29.88
N ASN A 360 13.00 -9.17 28.85
CA ASN A 360 12.70 -10.36 28.06
C ASN A 360 13.33 -11.61 28.69
N SER A 361 12.51 -12.47 29.29
CA SER A 361 12.95 -13.74 29.91
C SER A 361 13.59 -14.73 28.94
N SER A 362 13.39 -14.56 27.64
CA SER A 362 14.02 -15.37 26.59
C SER A 362 15.35 -14.77 26.10
N SER A 363 15.75 -13.60 26.61
CA SER A 363 17.00 -12.93 26.24
C SER A 363 18.17 -13.44 27.11
N PRO A 364 19.38 -13.64 26.54
CA PRO A 364 20.57 -13.94 27.32
C PRO A 364 20.92 -12.88 28.37
N THR A 365 20.46 -11.64 28.15
CA THR A 365 20.67 -10.51 29.06
C THR A 365 19.50 -10.27 30.01
N PHE A 366 18.54 -11.20 30.14
CA PHE A 366 17.38 -11.04 31.01
C PHE A 366 17.76 -10.58 32.42
N GLY A 367 17.13 -9.50 32.88
CA GLY A 367 17.36 -8.92 34.20
C GLY A 367 18.65 -8.09 34.33
N GLN A 368 19.53 -8.09 33.33
CA GLN A 368 20.75 -7.28 33.32
C GLN A 368 20.45 -5.83 32.91
N ILE A 369 21.30 -4.90 33.35
CA ILE A 369 21.29 -3.52 32.88
C ILE A 369 21.94 -3.48 31.50
N VAL A 370 21.16 -3.06 30.51
CA VAL A 370 21.61 -2.87 29.13
C VAL A 370 21.42 -1.39 28.75
N SER A 371 22.16 -0.95 27.74
CA SER A 371 22.10 0.42 27.25
C SER A 371 21.84 0.45 25.75
N ASP A 372 21.19 1.50 25.29
CA ASP A 372 20.92 1.69 23.87
C ASP A 372 20.85 3.17 23.49
N ILE A 373 20.88 3.48 22.19
CA ILE A 373 20.98 4.86 21.68
C ILE A 373 19.60 5.53 21.57
N ILE A 374 19.53 6.79 21.99
CA ILE A 374 18.32 7.60 21.86
C ILE A 374 17.98 7.81 20.37
N PRO A 375 16.78 7.42 19.89
CA PRO A 375 16.48 7.40 18.46
C PRO A 375 16.38 8.79 17.82
N TRP A 376 16.17 9.84 18.62
CA TRP A 376 16.13 11.24 18.16
C TRP A 376 17.45 12.00 18.37
N ASP A 377 18.51 11.32 18.79
CA ASP A 377 19.84 11.92 18.88
C ASP A 377 20.34 12.32 17.48
N SER A 378 20.88 13.53 17.34
CA SER A 378 21.27 14.08 16.04
C SER A 378 22.45 13.35 15.41
N ILE A 379 23.39 12.84 16.24
CA ILE A 379 24.51 12.03 15.77
C ILE A 379 23.94 10.72 15.24
N TYR A 380 23.07 10.06 16.00
CA TYR A 380 22.43 8.82 15.55
C TYR A 380 21.67 8.98 14.23
N ILE A 381 20.81 10.00 14.10
CA ILE A 381 20.06 10.28 12.86
C ILE A 381 21.01 10.49 11.67
N ASN A 382 22.06 11.30 11.85
CA ASN A 382 23.03 11.56 10.78
C ASN A 382 23.79 10.29 10.38
N ARG A 383 24.11 9.42 11.34
CA ARG A 383 24.77 8.14 11.06
C ARG A 383 23.84 7.15 10.34
N VAL A 384 22.55 7.10 10.68
CA VAL A 384 21.56 6.30 9.94
C VAL A 384 21.45 6.81 8.50
N LYS A 385 21.48 8.13 8.27
CA LYS A 385 21.51 8.68 6.90
C LYS A 385 22.72 8.20 6.10
N ILE A 386 23.91 8.23 6.71
CA ILE A 386 25.15 7.75 6.08
C ILE A 386 25.06 6.26 5.76
N LEU A 387 24.53 5.43 6.68
CA LEU A 387 24.28 4.01 6.43
C LEU A 387 23.36 3.82 5.21
N LEU A 388 22.22 4.50 5.18
CA LEU A 388 21.25 4.39 4.08
C LEU A 388 21.82 4.88 2.74
N GLN A 389 22.59 5.97 2.75
CA GLN A 389 23.25 6.50 1.55
C GLN A 389 24.27 5.52 0.97
N ASN A 390 25.05 4.87 1.84
CA ASN A 390 26.04 3.87 1.45
C ASN A 390 25.37 2.57 0.93
N LEU A 391 24.30 2.12 1.60
CA LEU A 391 23.48 1.01 1.11
C LEU A 391 22.86 1.32 -0.27
N ALA A 392 22.33 2.52 -0.45
CA ALA A 392 21.70 2.94 -1.70
C ALA A 392 22.70 3.04 -2.85
N THR A 393 23.87 3.63 -2.59
CA THR A 393 24.97 3.72 -3.57
C THR A 393 25.29 2.37 -4.18
N LYS A 394 25.24 1.31 -3.37
CA LYS A 394 25.60 -0.04 -3.80
C LYS A 394 24.42 -0.86 -4.33
N TYR A 395 23.23 -0.70 -3.76
CA TYR A 395 22.12 -1.64 -3.98
C TYR A 395 20.80 -1.02 -4.45
N ALA A 396 20.68 0.31 -4.57
CA ALA A 396 19.42 0.93 -5.00
C ALA A 396 18.96 0.49 -6.40
N ASN A 397 19.92 0.15 -7.28
CA ASN A 397 19.67 -0.32 -8.64
C ASN A 397 19.78 -1.84 -8.78
N GLN A 398 19.86 -2.60 -7.68
CA GLN A 398 19.98 -4.07 -7.72
C GLN A 398 18.58 -4.70 -7.81
N PRO A 399 18.14 -5.24 -8.97
CA PRO A 399 16.78 -5.77 -9.17
C PRO A 399 16.40 -6.97 -8.29
N LEU A 400 17.37 -7.64 -7.66
CA LEU A 400 17.08 -8.68 -6.66
C LEU A 400 16.69 -8.12 -5.29
N VAL A 401 17.11 -6.90 -4.96
CA VAL A 401 16.79 -6.29 -3.67
C VAL A 401 15.35 -5.79 -3.72
N THR A 402 14.46 -6.63 -3.22
CA THR A 402 13.02 -6.41 -3.23
C THR A 402 12.53 -5.48 -2.13
N TYR A 403 13.30 -5.34 -1.05
CA TYR A 403 13.09 -4.31 -0.04
C TYR A 403 14.27 -4.16 0.91
N VAL A 404 14.27 -3.03 1.61
CA VAL A 404 15.04 -2.81 2.82
C VAL A 404 14.06 -2.58 3.96
N ASN A 405 14.20 -3.34 5.05
CA ASN A 405 13.51 -3.01 6.29
C ASN A 405 14.28 -1.86 6.96
N ALA A 406 13.76 -0.65 6.83
CA ALA A 406 14.40 0.56 7.29
C ALA A 406 13.39 1.45 8.04
N VAL A 407 13.89 2.51 8.68
CA VAL A 407 13.12 3.45 9.50
C VAL A 407 12.58 2.83 10.80
N GLY A 408 11.54 1.99 10.76
CA GLY A 408 10.93 1.41 11.97
C GLY A 408 11.96 0.69 12.86
N ILE A 409 12.79 -0.14 12.23
CA ILE A 409 13.89 -0.86 12.88
C ILE A 409 14.90 0.04 13.60
N HIS A 410 15.09 1.28 13.14
CA HIS A 410 16.04 2.22 13.71
C HIS A 410 15.42 3.17 14.75
N PHE A 411 14.15 3.51 14.60
CA PHE A 411 13.52 4.62 15.35
C PHE A 411 12.42 4.18 16.32
N SER A 412 11.67 3.11 16.05
CA SER A 412 10.54 2.67 16.88
C SER A 412 10.72 1.31 17.52
N ARG A 413 11.59 0.46 16.96
CA ARG A 413 11.75 -0.92 17.41
C ARG A 413 12.34 -1.01 18.81
N ASN A 414 11.69 -1.82 19.65
CA ASN A 414 12.11 -2.16 21.02
C ASN A 414 12.36 -0.94 21.93
N LEU A 415 11.65 0.17 21.72
CA LEU A 415 11.70 1.28 22.68
C LEU A 415 11.07 0.81 24.00
N PRO A 416 11.76 1.02 25.15
CA PRO A 416 11.25 0.55 26.42
C PRO A 416 10.16 1.48 26.95
N ASP A 417 9.21 0.93 27.72
CA ASP A 417 8.22 1.74 28.43
C ASP A 417 8.88 2.61 29.54
N SER A 418 9.98 2.12 30.12
CA SER A 418 10.73 2.79 31.19
C SER A 418 12.24 2.63 31.06
N VAL A 419 12.98 3.59 31.59
CA VAL A 419 14.45 3.62 31.64
C VAL A 419 14.94 3.83 33.07
N LEU A 420 16.21 3.54 33.30
CA LEU A 420 16.88 3.77 34.57
C LEU A 420 17.45 5.21 34.59
N SER A 421 16.97 6.03 35.51
CA SER A 421 17.56 7.35 35.80
C SER A 421 18.78 7.24 36.71
N ASP A 422 18.85 6.17 37.50
CA ASP A 422 20.00 5.79 38.32
C ASP A 422 20.22 4.27 38.19
N THR A 423 21.37 3.87 37.66
CA THR A 423 21.74 2.46 37.43
C THR A 423 22.23 1.75 38.68
N VAL A 424 22.62 2.48 39.73
CA VAL A 424 23.06 1.92 41.01
C VAL A 424 21.85 1.63 41.89
N LEU A 425 20.95 2.60 42.01
CA LEU A 425 19.71 2.46 42.79
C LEU A 425 18.57 1.78 42.02
N LEU A 426 18.78 1.47 40.74
CA LEU A 426 17.77 0.90 39.83
C LEU A 426 16.47 1.74 39.77
N THR A 427 16.59 3.05 39.90
CA THR A 427 15.43 3.95 39.87
C THR A 427 14.87 4.05 38.45
N LYS A 428 13.61 3.63 38.27
CA LYS A 428 12.93 3.64 36.97
C LYS A 428 12.13 4.92 36.76
N GLN A 429 12.19 5.46 35.55
CA GLN A 429 11.36 6.56 35.07
C GLN A 429 10.75 6.18 33.72
N ALA A 430 9.56 6.70 33.41
CA ALA A 430 8.96 6.53 32.09
C ALA A 430 9.88 7.14 31.00
N PHE A 431 10.05 6.42 29.88
CA PHE A 431 11.06 6.77 28.87
C PHE A 431 10.90 8.19 28.32
N TRP A 432 9.69 8.55 27.89
CA TRP A 432 9.38 9.86 27.32
C TRP A 432 9.60 11.01 28.29
N THR A 433 9.23 10.81 29.56
CA THR A 433 9.36 11.80 30.63
C THR A 433 10.82 12.02 31.02
N ALA A 434 11.62 10.95 31.09
CA ALA A 434 13.04 11.02 31.41
C ALA A 434 13.84 11.91 30.45
N TYR A 435 13.38 12.01 29.20
CA TYR A 435 14.05 12.79 28.14
C TYR A 435 13.26 14.01 27.67
N ASN A 436 12.13 14.34 28.31
CA ASN A 436 11.23 15.44 27.94
C ASN A 436 10.90 15.46 26.43
N TYR A 437 10.47 14.31 25.89
CA TYR A 437 10.32 14.11 24.45
C TYR A 437 8.89 13.74 24.04
N GLN A 438 8.50 14.12 22.81
CA GLN A 438 7.13 13.96 22.28
C GLN A 438 7.06 12.96 21.13
N ALA A 439 6.00 12.15 21.11
CA ALA A 439 5.76 11.14 20.09
C ALA A 439 5.66 11.73 18.67
N ASP A 440 5.01 12.89 18.53
CA ASP A 440 4.86 13.59 17.25
C ASP A 440 6.20 14.00 16.65
N THR A 441 7.17 14.38 17.49
CA THR A 441 8.52 14.74 17.04
C THR A 441 9.25 13.51 16.50
N LEU A 442 9.09 12.34 17.12
CA LEU A 442 9.64 11.09 16.59
C LEU A 442 8.93 10.68 15.30
N GLY A 443 7.60 10.84 15.22
CA GLY A 443 6.83 10.63 13.99
C GLY A 443 7.33 11.50 12.84
N ALA A 444 7.59 12.78 13.10
CA ALA A 444 8.17 13.71 12.12
C ALA A 444 9.61 13.33 11.71
N ILE A 445 10.41 12.73 12.59
CA ILE A 445 11.71 12.14 12.23
C ILE A 445 11.50 10.93 11.32
N MET A 446 10.61 10.00 11.68
CA MET A 446 10.31 8.81 10.87
C MET A 446 9.80 9.18 9.48
N ASN A 447 8.95 10.20 9.36
CA ASN A 447 8.45 10.72 8.08
C ASN A 447 9.60 11.30 7.23
N ARG A 448 10.47 12.13 7.81
CA ARG A 448 11.65 12.67 7.10
C ARG A 448 12.64 11.58 6.68
N MET A 449 12.82 10.55 7.51
CA MET A 449 13.69 9.42 7.19
C MET A 449 13.07 8.49 6.14
N THR A 450 11.73 8.40 6.10
CA THR A 450 10.98 7.76 5.02
C THR A 450 11.22 8.50 3.70
N ASP A 451 11.06 9.83 3.67
CA ASP A 451 11.34 10.61 2.46
C ASP A 451 12.80 10.48 2.01
N TYR A 452 13.73 10.52 2.96
CA TYR A 452 15.15 10.34 2.69
C TYR A 452 15.44 8.96 2.07
N TYR A 453 14.87 7.89 2.62
CA TYR A 453 14.96 6.56 2.02
C TYR A 453 14.37 6.53 0.61
N MET A 454 13.16 7.08 0.41
CA MET A 454 12.47 7.05 -0.89
C MET A 454 13.18 7.83 -1.99
N GLY A 455 13.96 8.85 -1.62
CA GLY A 455 14.83 9.59 -2.54
C GLY A 455 16.12 8.84 -2.89
N LEU A 456 16.66 8.04 -1.97
CA LEU A 456 17.84 7.20 -2.19
C LEU A 456 17.54 5.91 -2.96
N PHE A 457 16.36 5.34 -2.75
CA PHE A 457 15.90 4.09 -3.36
C PHE A 457 14.69 4.37 -4.28
N PRO A 458 14.90 4.80 -5.54
CA PRO A 458 13.81 5.22 -6.43
C PRO A 458 12.89 4.06 -6.85
N THR A 459 13.37 2.82 -6.83
CA THR A 459 12.61 1.63 -7.25
C THR A 459 12.39 0.61 -6.14
N THR A 460 13.21 0.61 -5.09
CA THR A 460 13.09 -0.37 -4.00
C THR A 460 12.10 0.14 -2.94
N PRO A 461 11.02 -0.61 -2.64
CA PRO A 461 10.07 -0.27 -1.58
C PRO A 461 10.72 -0.17 -0.20
N LEU A 462 10.09 0.62 0.66
CA LEU A 462 10.32 0.61 2.09
C LEU A 462 9.32 -0.33 2.77
N TRP A 463 9.82 -1.25 3.58
CA TRP A 463 8.99 -1.97 4.54
C TRP A 463 9.29 -1.46 5.93
N CYS A 464 8.34 -0.72 6.49
CA CYS A 464 8.52 -0.11 7.79
C CYS A 464 7.94 -1.03 8.87
N SER A 465 8.78 -1.48 9.81
CA SER A 465 8.29 -2.14 11.02
C SER A 465 7.30 -1.22 11.75
N VAL A 466 6.12 -1.75 12.09
CA VAL A 466 5.12 -1.05 12.90
C VAL A 466 5.16 -1.61 14.32
N ASP A 467 5.83 -0.91 15.22
CA ASP A 467 6.13 -1.42 16.56
C ASP A 467 5.14 -0.98 17.63
N TYR A 468 5.07 -1.79 18.68
CA TYR A 468 4.38 -1.43 19.90
C TYR A 468 5.22 -0.41 20.68
N VAL A 469 4.73 0.83 20.73
CA VAL A 469 5.33 1.91 21.52
C VAL A 469 4.24 2.54 22.39
N THR A 470 4.42 2.49 23.71
CA THR A 470 3.49 3.10 24.69
C THR A 470 3.90 4.54 24.97
N PHE A 471 2.94 5.47 24.95
CA PHE A 471 3.15 6.88 25.28
C PHE A 471 2.31 7.34 26.49
N GLN A 472 2.76 8.40 27.17
CA GLN A 472 1.96 9.11 28.18
C GLN A 472 1.19 10.29 27.54
N THR A 473 0.13 10.78 28.21
CA THR A 473 -0.97 11.63 27.70
C THR A 473 -0.64 13.04 27.21
N ASN A 474 0.62 13.33 26.86
CA ASN A 474 1.02 14.60 26.24
C ASN A 474 1.04 14.54 24.70
N ALA A 475 0.78 13.38 24.09
CA ALA A 475 0.54 13.22 22.66
C ALA A 475 -0.95 13.36 22.32
N SER A 476 -1.29 13.99 21.19
CA SER A 476 -2.68 14.07 20.71
C SER A 476 -3.16 12.72 20.18
N GLY A 477 -3.75 11.86 21.02
CA GLY A 477 -4.33 10.59 20.55
C GLY A 477 -4.34 9.46 21.58
N GLN A 478 -4.69 8.26 21.12
CA GLN A 478 -4.70 7.04 21.94
C GLN A 478 -3.26 6.60 22.29
N PRO A 479 -2.96 6.14 23.52
CA PRO A 479 -1.59 5.87 23.98
C PRO A 479 -0.92 4.66 23.33
N ARG A 480 -1.67 3.82 22.61
CA ARG A 480 -1.17 2.62 21.91
C ARG A 480 -1.27 2.82 20.41
N ASN A 481 -0.23 2.41 19.68
CA ASN A 481 -0.19 2.35 18.22
C ASN A 481 -0.19 3.71 17.49
N TYR A 482 -0.09 4.82 18.22
CA TYR A 482 -0.15 6.18 17.67
C TYR A 482 1.00 6.48 16.70
N LEU A 483 2.25 6.28 17.11
CA LEU A 483 3.43 6.51 16.26
C LEU A 483 3.42 5.63 15.00
N ALA A 484 3.06 4.36 15.15
CA ALA A 484 2.89 3.45 14.02
C ALA A 484 1.79 3.94 13.07
N SER A 485 0.68 4.47 13.58
CA SER A 485 -0.40 5.05 12.77
C SER A 485 0.06 6.29 12.00
N LEU A 486 0.79 7.21 12.65
CA LEU A 486 1.34 8.41 12.03
C LEU A 486 2.30 8.06 10.86
N ALA A 487 3.28 7.18 11.12
CA ALA A 487 4.25 6.78 10.12
C ALA A 487 3.59 6.01 8.96
N SER A 488 2.65 5.11 9.28
CA SER A 488 1.92 4.33 8.28
C SER A 488 1.05 5.22 7.40
N GLN A 489 0.26 6.11 7.99
CA GLN A 489 -0.63 7.01 7.25
C GLN A 489 0.18 7.95 6.34
N TYR A 490 1.28 8.50 6.83
CA TYR A 490 2.18 9.33 6.02
C TYR A 490 2.78 8.52 4.86
N GLY A 491 3.42 7.38 5.16
CA GLY A 491 4.09 6.57 4.15
C GLY A 491 3.14 6.06 3.06
N ILE A 492 1.96 5.56 3.44
CA ILE A 492 0.95 5.06 2.51
C ILE A 492 0.37 6.17 1.64
N SER A 493 0.02 7.32 2.22
CA SER A 493 -0.55 8.44 1.46
C SER A 493 0.46 9.09 0.52
N ARG A 494 1.73 9.18 0.94
CA ARG A 494 2.81 9.82 0.19
C ARG A 494 3.42 8.89 -0.87
N TYR A 495 3.54 7.60 -0.58
CA TYR A 495 4.19 6.60 -1.45
C TYR A 495 3.32 5.34 -1.61
N PRO A 496 2.11 5.47 -2.20
CA PRO A 496 1.11 4.40 -2.23
C PRO A 496 1.56 3.13 -2.96
N SER A 497 2.55 3.20 -3.86
CA SER A 497 3.10 2.03 -4.56
C SER A 497 4.40 1.49 -3.95
N ARG A 498 5.01 2.16 -2.96
CA ARG A 498 6.37 1.85 -2.47
C ARG A 498 6.52 1.81 -0.94
N PHE A 499 5.49 2.12 -0.17
CA PHE A 499 5.50 1.98 1.29
C PHE A 499 4.63 0.80 1.78
N GLY A 500 5.28 -0.17 2.42
CA GLY A 500 4.68 -1.35 3.03
C GLY A 500 4.84 -1.38 4.55
N LEU A 501 3.98 -2.15 5.22
CA LEU A 501 3.98 -2.32 6.68
C LEU A 501 4.49 -3.69 7.06
N PHE A 502 5.32 -3.75 8.10
CA PHE A 502 5.96 -5.00 8.51
C PHE A 502 5.79 -5.26 10.01
N ARG A 503 5.60 -6.53 10.39
CA ARG A 503 5.62 -7.00 11.79
C ARG A 503 6.62 -8.12 11.98
N GLU A 504 7.13 -8.27 13.20
CA GLU A 504 8.20 -9.25 13.52
C GLU A 504 7.76 -10.34 14.49
N ASP A 505 6.45 -10.46 14.73
CA ASP A 505 5.86 -11.26 15.81
C ASP A 505 4.60 -12.03 15.39
N VAL A 506 4.53 -12.51 14.14
CA VAL A 506 3.43 -13.39 13.73
C VAL A 506 3.57 -14.80 14.32
N SER A 507 2.51 -15.34 14.86
CA SER A 507 2.40 -16.60 15.60
C SER A 507 0.98 -17.14 15.42
N GLY A 508 0.74 -18.38 15.86
CA GLY A 508 -0.61 -18.95 15.83
C GLY A 508 -1.61 -18.21 16.73
N CYS A 509 -1.12 -17.34 17.62
CA CYS A 509 -1.89 -16.69 18.66
C CYS A 509 -2.28 -15.25 18.38
N ASN A 510 -1.85 -14.67 17.25
CA ASN A 510 -2.30 -13.32 16.89
C ASN A 510 -3.83 -13.29 16.72
N PRO A 511 -4.48 -12.15 17.04
CA PRO A 511 -5.94 -12.06 17.04
C PRO A 511 -6.53 -12.35 15.66
N ASN A 512 -7.72 -12.96 15.65
CA ASN A 512 -8.51 -13.18 14.44
C ASN A 512 -9.02 -11.83 13.88
N LEU A 513 -9.37 -11.80 12.59
CA LEU A 513 -9.87 -10.60 11.91
C LEU A 513 -11.10 -9.97 12.58
N ASN A 514 -11.97 -10.80 13.15
CA ASN A 514 -13.18 -10.36 13.83
C ASN A 514 -12.84 -10.02 15.29
N GLY A 515 -12.61 -8.73 15.57
CA GLY A 515 -12.41 -8.23 16.95
C GLY A 515 -10.99 -7.76 17.29
N ILE A 516 -10.13 -7.47 16.31
CA ILE A 516 -8.87 -6.78 16.60
C ILE A 516 -9.18 -5.38 17.14
N ALA A 517 -8.74 -5.09 18.37
CA ALA A 517 -8.91 -3.78 18.97
C ALA A 517 -8.23 -2.71 18.09
N THR A 518 -8.89 -1.57 17.90
CA THR A 518 -8.36 -0.43 17.12
C THR A 518 -7.03 0.10 17.66
N SER A 519 -6.72 -0.18 18.93
CA SER A 519 -5.46 0.15 19.60
C SER A 519 -4.32 -0.84 19.33
N SER A 520 -4.56 -1.93 18.58
CA SER A 520 -3.56 -2.95 18.25
C SER A 520 -2.84 -2.63 16.94
N HIS A 521 -1.53 -2.87 16.85
CA HIS A 521 -0.78 -2.75 15.60
C HIS A 521 -1.28 -3.74 14.53
N TRP A 522 -1.82 -4.89 14.93
CA TRP A 522 -2.45 -5.84 14.02
C TRP A 522 -3.68 -5.24 13.32
N TYR A 523 -4.33 -4.23 13.93
CA TYR A 523 -5.40 -3.50 13.27
C TYR A 523 -4.86 -2.73 12.07
N LEU A 524 -3.71 -2.05 12.19
CA LEU A 524 -3.06 -1.36 11.06
C LEU A 524 -2.69 -2.33 9.94
N MET A 525 -2.17 -3.50 10.29
CA MET A 525 -1.86 -4.55 9.32
C MET A 525 -3.13 -5.01 8.58
N GLN A 526 -4.21 -5.26 9.32
CA GLN A 526 -5.49 -5.68 8.75
C GLN A 526 -6.10 -4.62 7.83
N GLN A 527 -5.97 -3.33 8.14
CA GLN A 527 -6.49 -2.25 7.30
C GLN A 527 -5.69 -2.06 5.99
N ASN A 528 -4.54 -2.74 5.83
CA ASN A 528 -3.62 -2.54 4.70
C ASN A 528 -3.17 -3.86 4.04
N PRO A 529 -4.08 -4.79 3.72
CA PRO A 529 -3.77 -6.18 3.40
C PRO A 529 -2.81 -6.36 2.22
N CYS A 530 -2.88 -5.55 1.17
CA CYS A 530 -2.05 -5.76 -0.03
C CYS A 530 -0.58 -5.32 0.09
N ARG A 531 -0.20 -4.68 1.19
CA ARG A 531 1.13 -4.08 1.41
C ARG A 531 1.71 -4.44 2.77
N THR A 532 1.29 -5.59 3.30
CA THR A 532 1.68 -6.09 4.61
C THR A 532 2.44 -7.41 4.50
N GLY A 533 3.36 -7.61 5.44
CA GLY A 533 4.12 -8.83 5.61
C GLY A 533 4.60 -8.96 7.03
N ALA A 534 5.08 -10.14 7.39
CA ALA A 534 5.57 -10.37 8.73
C ALA A 534 6.68 -11.41 8.80
N GLN A 535 7.55 -11.24 9.77
CA GLN A 535 8.41 -12.29 10.29
C GLN A 535 7.66 -13.08 11.39
N MET A 536 7.91 -14.39 11.44
CA MET A 536 7.48 -15.26 12.56
C MET A 536 8.04 -14.74 13.89
N LEU A 537 7.25 -14.83 14.96
CA LEU A 537 7.68 -14.49 16.33
C LEU A 537 8.91 -15.31 16.74
N TRP A 538 8.93 -16.59 16.37
CA TRP A 538 10.05 -17.48 16.63
C TRP A 538 10.00 -18.72 15.72
N SER A 539 11.06 -19.53 15.76
CA SER A 539 11.04 -20.87 15.13
C SER A 539 10.22 -21.85 15.97
N VAL A 540 9.63 -22.88 15.37
CA VAL A 540 8.94 -23.94 16.14
C VAL A 540 9.88 -25.02 16.69
N GLN A 541 11.20 -24.85 16.51
CA GLN A 541 12.22 -25.85 16.87
C GLN A 541 12.50 -25.99 18.37
N ASP A 542 12.34 -24.93 19.17
CA ASP A 542 12.57 -24.96 20.63
C ASP A 542 11.31 -25.37 21.42
N GLY A 543 10.35 -25.99 20.72
CA GLY A 543 9.03 -26.34 21.23
C GLY A 543 7.99 -25.32 20.75
N PRO A 544 6.86 -25.76 20.18
CA PRO A 544 5.87 -24.86 19.58
C PRO A 544 5.23 -23.87 20.58
N ASN A 545 5.45 -24.04 21.89
CA ASN A 545 4.89 -23.21 22.97
C ASN A 545 5.12 -21.71 22.81
N ARG A 546 6.31 -21.28 22.36
CA ARG A 546 6.59 -19.84 22.19
C ARG A 546 5.71 -19.23 21.09
N MET A 547 5.50 -20.00 20.03
CA MET A 547 4.59 -19.68 18.92
C MET A 547 3.11 -19.99 19.25
N ASN A 548 2.85 -20.60 20.41
CA ASN A 548 1.56 -21.15 20.80
C ASN A 548 1.18 -20.88 22.27
N GLN A 549 1.26 -19.62 22.70
CA GLN A 549 0.86 -19.22 24.06
C GLN A 549 -0.67 -19.27 24.30
N CYS A 550 -1.46 -19.46 23.25
CA CYS A 550 -2.91 -19.50 23.25
C CYS A 550 -3.49 -20.92 23.27
N GLY A 551 -2.65 -21.96 23.30
CA GLY A 551 -3.10 -23.35 23.49
C GLY A 551 -3.68 -24.04 22.26
N ILE A 552 -3.18 -23.75 21.06
CA ILE A 552 -3.49 -24.49 19.82
C ILE A 552 -3.22 -25.98 20.03
N SER A 553 -4.20 -26.81 19.67
CA SER A 553 -4.15 -28.26 19.77
C SER A 553 -4.48 -28.91 18.42
N PRO A 554 -3.73 -29.92 17.96
CA PRO A 554 -2.56 -30.50 18.63
C PRO A 554 -1.34 -29.57 18.53
N ASN A 555 -0.57 -29.48 19.61
CA ASN A 555 0.60 -28.60 19.73
C ASN A 555 1.83 -29.18 19.02
N THR A 556 1.73 -29.34 17.70
CA THR A 556 2.79 -29.87 16.84
C THR A 556 3.42 -28.76 16.02
N LYS A 557 4.66 -28.96 15.53
CA LYS A 557 5.40 -27.96 14.74
C LYS A 557 4.61 -27.50 13.52
N SER A 558 4.06 -28.44 12.73
CA SER A 558 3.30 -28.14 11.53
C SER A 558 2.03 -27.36 11.83
N VAL A 559 1.21 -27.83 12.79
CA VAL A 559 -0.04 -27.16 13.15
C VAL A 559 0.18 -25.73 13.66
N VAL A 560 1.23 -25.51 14.44
CA VAL A 560 1.53 -24.17 14.98
C VAL A 560 2.09 -23.24 13.90
N LEU A 561 2.98 -23.74 13.03
CA LEU A 561 3.48 -22.97 11.89
C LEU A 561 2.34 -22.64 10.90
N ASP A 562 1.52 -23.62 10.54
CA ASP A 562 0.38 -23.44 9.64
C ASP A 562 -0.65 -22.46 10.24
N SER A 563 -0.86 -22.51 11.56
CA SER A 563 -1.70 -21.52 12.23
C SER A 563 -1.15 -20.10 12.06
N ALA A 564 0.16 -19.88 12.30
CA ALA A 564 0.79 -18.58 12.12
C ALA A 564 0.73 -18.09 10.66
N VAL A 565 1.01 -18.98 9.70
CA VAL A 565 0.88 -18.69 8.26
C VAL A 565 -0.56 -18.28 7.93
N ASN A 566 -1.55 -19.04 8.38
CA ASN A 566 -2.96 -18.76 8.13
C ASN A 566 -3.39 -17.42 8.76
N LYS A 567 -2.82 -17.01 9.91
CA LYS A 567 -3.08 -15.68 10.49
C LYS A 567 -2.58 -14.56 9.57
N GLY A 568 -1.34 -14.65 9.10
CA GLY A 568 -0.78 -13.69 8.16
C GLY A 568 -1.59 -13.64 6.87
N LEU A 569 -1.95 -14.81 6.32
CA LEU A 569 -2.80 -14.93 5.15
C LEU A 569 -4.18 -14.30 5.37
N ASN A 570 -4.83 -14.53 6.51
CA ASN A 570 -6.14 -13.94 6.80
C ASN A 570 -6.05 -12.41 6.93
N MET A 571 -4.95 -11.87 7.46
CA MET A 571 -4.68 -10.42 7.47
C MET A 571 -4.33 -9.85 6.09
N GLY A 572 -4.31 -10.70 5.07
CA GLY A 572 -4.05 -10.33 3.69
C GLY A 572 -2.57 -10.22 3.34
N MET A 573 -1.64 -10.58 4.23
CA MET A 573 -0.21 -10.42 3.97
C MET A 573 0.23 -11.06 2.65
N ARG A 574 1.21 -10.43 2.00
CA ARG A 574 1.77 -10.88 0.71
C ARG A 574 3.02 -11.70 0.86
N TYR A 575 3.76 -11.54 1.95
CA TYR A 575 4.95 -12.33 2.22
C TYR A 575 5.09 -12.64 3.71
N LEU A 576 5.84 -13.72 4.00
CA LEU A 576 6.20 -14.10 5.36
C LEU A 576 7.69 -14.45 5.43
N GLU A 577 8.37 -14.03 6.49
CA GLU A 577 9.74 -14.45 6.81
C GLU A 577 9.69 -15.60 7.81
N ILE A 578 10.16 -16.77 7.41
CA ILE A 578 10.17 -18.00 8.23
C ILE A 578 11.61 -18.31 8.61
N TYR A 579 11.83 -18.65 9.89
CA TYR A 579 13.15 -18.97 10.41
C TYR A 579 13.82 -20.08 9.60
N GLY A 580 15.10 -19.90 9.29
CA GLY A 580 15.87 -20.87 8.53
C GLY A 580 15.91 -22.26 9.15
N ALA A 581 15.80 -22.35 10.48
CA ALA A 581 15.70 -23.61 11.21
C ALA A 581 14.40 -24.38 10.89
N ASP A 582 13.28 -23.69 10.70
CA ASP A 582 12.02 -24.30 10.29
C ASP A 582 12.03 -24.65 8.79
N ILE A 583 12.63 -23.80 7.95
CA ILE A 583 12.76 -24.09 6.52
C ILE A 583 13.64 -25.31 6.25
N SER A 584 14.63 -25.54 7.12
CA SER A 584 15.53 -26.70 7.03
C SER A 584 14.92 -27.98 7.60
N ASP A 585 13.80 -27.91 8.32
CA ASP A 585 13.12 -29.07 8.90
C ASP A 585 12.26 -29.75 7.83
N THR A 586 12.65 -30.94 7.41
CA THR A 586 11.97 -31.68 6.33
C THR A 586 10.52 -32.04 6.69
N SER A 587 10.18 -32.13 7.98
CA SER A 587 8.80 -32.37 8.42
C SER A 587 7.85 -31.19 8.15
N LEU A 588 8.39 -29.99 7.90
CA LEU A 588 7.63 -28.76 7.62
C LEU A 588 7.56 -28.42 6.13
N THR A 589 8.18 -29.23 5.26
CA THR A 589 8.28 -28.98 3.80
C THR A 589 6.93 -28.65 3.17
N LEU A 590 5.89 -29.43 3.48
CA LEU A 590 4.54 -29.23 2.94
C LEU A 590 3.91 -27.93 3.43
N SER A 591 4.05 -27.59 4.71
CA SER A 591 3.57 -26.33 5.29
C SER A 591 4.24 -25.12 4.62
N ILE A 592 5.56 -25.18 4.40
CA ILE A 592 6.33 -24.10 3.74
C ILE A 592 5.94 -23.97 2.26
N GLN A 593 5.85 -25.10 1.55
CA GLN A 593 5.43 -25.11 0.14
C GLN A 593 4.02 -24.53 -0.02
N ARG A 594 3.08 -24.94 0.82
CA ARG A 594 1.71 -24.40 0.85
C ARG A 594 1.73 -22.90 1.11
N ALA A 595 2.47 -22.44 2.12
CA ALA A 595 2.60 -21.03 2.44
C ALA A 595 3.14 -20.22 1.26
N ASN A 596 4.22 -20.70 0.62
CA ASN A 596 4.84 -20.01 -0.51
C ASN A 596 3.91 -19.94 -1.74
N ASN A 597 3.20 -21.03 -2.05
CA ASN A 597 2.23 -21.08 -3.15
C ASN A 597 1.05 -20.11 -2.91
N LEU A 598 0.48 -20.10 -1.70
CA LEU A 598 -0.63 -19.22 -1.35
C LEU A 598 -0.22 -17.75 -1.37
N LEU A 599 0.96 -17.41 -0.84
CA LEU A 599 1.47 -16.03 -0.84
C LEU A 599 1.80 -15.55 -2.26
N THR A 600 2.44 -16.40 -3.08
CA THR A 600 2.81 -16.06 -4.46
C THR A 600 1.60 -15.90 -5.36
N SER A 601 0.62 -16.82 -5.27
CA SER A 601 -0.61 -16.77 -6.07
C SER A 601 -1.48 -15.55 -5.78
N ARG A 602 -1.39 -14.97 -4.58
CA ARG A 602 -2.11 -13.73 -4.22
C ARG A 602 -1.58 -12.49 -4.96
N GLY A 603 -0.34 -12.52 -5.44
CA GLY A 603 0.27 -11.44 -6.20
C GLY A 603 0.37 -10.09 -5.48
N LEU A 604 0.86 -9.09 -6.20
CA LEU A 604 1.19 -7.76 -5.68
C LEU A 604 0.22 -6.66 -6.11
N THR A 605 -0.74 -7.02 -6.97
CA THR A 605 -1.79 -6.10 -7.35
C THR A 605 -2.59 -5.75 -6.11
N CYS A 606 -2.60 -4.47 -5.79
CA CYS A 606 -3.55 -3.93 -4.85
C CYS A 606 -4.94 -3.80 -5.51
N ALA A 607 -5.26 -4.56 -6.58
CA ALA A 607 -6.53 -4.61 -7.33
C ALA A 607 -7.76 -4.78 -6.42
N GLY A 608 -8.21 -3.65 -5.89
CA GLY A 608 -9.57 -3.18 -5.70
C GLY A 608 -10.59 -4.07 -6.35
N GLY A 609 -11.32 -4.77 -5.50
CA GLY A 609 -12.53 -5.45 -5.85
C GLY A 609 -13.31 -5.57 -4.57
N SER A 610 -14.58 -5.25 -4.64
CA SER A 610 -15.67 -5.81 -3.88
C SER A 610 -15.65 -7.36 -3.94
N GLY A 611 -14.52 -7.95 -3.54
CA GLY A 611 -14.23 -9.36 -3.59
C GLY A 611 -14.22 -9.93 -2.18
N SER A 612 -14.91 -11.04 -2.03
CA SER A 612 -15.08 -11.76 -0.79
C SER A 612 -13.92 -12.70 -0.57
N LEU A 613 -13.36 -12.74 0.64
CA LEU A 613 -12.42 -13.80 1.00
C LEU A 613 -13.20 -15.11 1.09
N LEU A 614 -12.76 -16.15 0.39
CA LEU A 614 -13.38 -17.46 0.39
C LEU A 614 -12.42 -18.49 0.97
N SER A 615 -12.61 -18.84 2.24
CA SER A 615 -11.84 -19.90 2.90
C SER A 615 -12.74 -20.70 3.84
N GLY A 616 -12.33 -21.91 4.20
CA GLY A 616 -13.20 -22.79 4.96
C GLY A 616 -12.60 -24.13 5.33
N THR A 617 -13.46 -25.04 5.76
CA THR A 617 -13.15 -26.44 6.06
C THR A 617 -14.06 -27.38 5.28
N LEU A 618 -13.50 -28.49 4.82
CA LEU A 618 -14.22 -29.65 4.30
C LEU A 618 -14.18 -30.76 5.35
N THR A 619 -15.34 -31.16 5.84
CA THR A 619 -15.48 -32.22 6.85
C THR A 619 -16.44 -33.31 6.40
N TYR A 620 -16.27 -34.50 6.95
CA TYR A 620 -17.22 -35.59 6.78
C TYR A 620 -18.44 -35.36 7.68
N ALA A 621 -19.63 -35.69 7.19
CA ALA A 621 -20.90 -35.49 7.89
C ALA A 621 -21.17 -36.56 8.96
N ASN A 622 -20.21 -36.76 9.88
CA ASN A 622 -20.37 -37.59 11.06
C ASN A 622 -20.46 -36.74 12.35
N ALA A 623 -20.67 -37.40 13.49
CA ALA A 623 -20.81 -36.74 14.78
C ALA A 623 -19.56 -35.91 15.19
N THR A 624 -18.37 -36.29 14.72
CA THR A 624 -17.10 -35.62 15.03
C THR A 624 -16.67 -34.58 14.00
N SER A 625 -17.42 -34.41 12.90
CA SER A 625 -17.02 -33.60 11.74
C SER A 625 -15.59 -33.91 11.27
N SER A 626 -15.30 -35.20 11.06
CA SER A 626 -13.95 -35.67 10.75
C SER A 626 -13.37 -34.94 9.53
N PRO A 627 -12.15 -34.38 9.60
CA PRO A 627 -11.54 -33.65 8.48
C PRO A 627 -11.40 -34.50 7.20
N MET A 628 -11.83 -33.96 6.07
CA MET A 628 -11.54 -34.56 4.76
C MET A 628 -10.18 -34.09 4.28
N THR A 629 -9.09 -34.70 4.76
CA THR A 629 -7.71 -34.30 4.38
C THR A 629 -7.37 -34.67 2.93
N ASN A 630 -6.40 -33.96 2.33
CA ASN A 630 -5.86 -34.27 1.00
C ASN A 630 -6.96 -34.44 -0.08
N THR A 631 -8.00 -33.61 0.00
CA THR A 631 -9.11 -33.56 -0.94
C THR A 631 -9.03 -32.24 -1.68
N ARG A 632 -8.94 -32.31 -3.01
CA ARG A 632 -8.79 -31.13 -3.87
C ARG A 632 -10.17 -30.56 -4.17
N ILE A 633 -10.30 -29.25 -4.00
CA ILE A 633 -11.52 -28.50 -4.25
C ILE A 633 -11.21 -27.48 -5.33
N ARG A 634 -12.04 -27.45 -6.38
CA ARG A 634 -11.93 -26.55 -7.52
C ARG A 634 -13.12 -25.60 -7.55
N LEU A 635 -12.84 -24.31 -7.64
CA LEU A 635 -13.83 -23.27 -7.87
C LEU A 635 -13.90 -22.97 -9.36
N LYS A 636 -15.06 -23.20 -9.96
CA LYS A 636 -15.29 -23.06 -11.40
C LYS A 636 -16.28 -21.94 -11.71
N GLN A 637 -16.13 -21.31 -12.87
CA GLN A 637 -17.11 -20.40 -13.45
C GLN A 637 -17.13 -20.59 -14.96
N ASN A 638 -18.32 -20.66 -15.56
CA ASN A 638 -18.49 -20.96 -16.98
C ASN A 638 -17.73 -22.23 -17.42
N ASN A 639 -17.75 -23.26 -16.56
CA ASN A 639 -17.05 -24.54 -16.73
C ASN A 639 -15.51 -24.48 -16.77
N GLN A 640 -14.90 -23.32 -16.53
CA GLN A 640 -13.45 -23.15 -16.40
C GLN A 640 -13.02 -23.19 -14.94
N VAL A 641 -11.89 -23.83 -14.62
CA VAL A 641 -11.30 -23.82 -13.27
C VAL A 641 -10.61 -22.48 -13.05
N LEU A 642 -11.10 -21.69 -12.10
CA LEU A 642 -10.51 -20.40 -11.75
C LEU A 642 -9.41 -20.55 -10.70
N VAL A 643 -9.66 -21.39 -9.70
CA VAL A 643 -8.71 -21.71 -8.63
C VAL A 643 -9.01 -23.08 -8.06
N GLU A 644 -8.02 -23.64 -7.41
CA GLU A 644 -8.15 -24.84 -6.63
C GLU A 644 -7.25 -24.79 -5.41
N ASP A 645 -7.61 -25.56 -4.38
CA ASP A 645 -6.80 -25.81 -3.21
C ASP A 645 -7.00 -27.25 -2.75
N THR A 646 -6.05 -27.77 -1.98
CA THR A 646 -6.10 -29.11 -1.40
C THR A 646 -6.18 -29.00 0.11
N THR A 647 -7.15 -29.71 0.69
CA THR A 647 -7.43 -29.59 2.13
C THR A 647 -6.29 -30.11 3.01
N ASP A 648 -6.00 -29.37 4.09
CA ASP A 648 -4.97 -29.73 5.05
C ASP A 648 -5.40 -30.85 6.03
N LEU A 649 -4.56 -31.14 7.04
CA LEU A 649 -4.84 -32.13 8.08
C LEU A 649 -6.08 -31.81 8.94
N MET A 650 -6.51 -30.55 8.96
CA MET A 650 -7.73 -30.08 9.61
C MET A 650 -8.89 -29.91 8.61
N GLY A 651 -8.71 -30.31 7.35
CA GLY A 651 -9.70 -30.20 6.30
C GLY A 651 -9.81 -28.78 5.72
N ARG A 652 -8.88 -27.86 6.02
CA ARG A 652 -9.01 -26.44 5.63
C ARG A 652 -8.56 -26.19 4.20
N PHE A 653 -9.22 -25.24 3.54
CA PHE A 653 -8.89 -24.73 2.20
C PHE A 653 -9.03 -23.20 2.14
N ASP A 654 -8.34 -22.55 1.20
CA ASP A 654 -8.39 -21.11 0.94
C ASP A 654 -8.36 -20.80 -0.57
N PHE A 655 -9.45 -20.23 -1.08
CA PHE A 655 -9.55 -19.74 -2.46
C PHE A 655 -9.17 -18.25 -2.59
N GLY A 656 -8.80 -17.57 -1.52
CA GLY A 656 -8.47 -16.14 -1.55
C GLY A 656 -9.66 -15.26 -1.91
N ASN A 657 -9.38 -14.04 -2.39
CA ASN A 657 -10.43 -13.07 -2.73
C ASN A 657 -11.06 -13.37 -4.08
N ARG A 658 -12.40 -13.48 -4.12
CA ARG A 658 -13.15 -13.70 -5.37
C ARG A 658 -14.19 -12.62 -5.58
N ALA A 659 -14.35 -12.21 -6.83
CA ALA A 659 -15.37 -11.25 -7.21
C ALA A 659 -16.76 -11.78 -6.87
N SER A 660 -17.72 -10.88 -6.68
CA SER A 660 -19.11 -11.29 -6.54
C SER A 660 -19.58 -12.05 -7.79
N GLY A 661 -20.29 -13.15 -7.59
CA GLY A 661 -20.75 -14.00 -8.67
C GLY A 661 -21.15 -15.40 -8.20
N ASN A 662 -21.66 -16.19 -9.15
CA ASN A 662 -21.96 -17.60 -8.93
C ASN A 662 -20.77 -18.44 -9.37
N TYR A 663 -20.44 -19.43 -8.55
CA TYR A 663 -19.35 -20.37 -8.80
C TYR A 663 -19.83 -21.80 -8.57
N ASP A 664 -19.34 -22.71 -9.40
CA ASP A 664 -19.53 -24.15 -9.22
C ASP A 664 -18.36 -24.72 -8.42
N LEU A 665 -18.61 -25.75 -7.62
CA LEU A 665 -17.61 -26.45 -6.82
C LEU A 665 -17.44 -27.88 -7.33
N GLU A 666 -16.21 -28.26 -7.60
CA GLU A 666 -15.82 -29.63 -7.95
C GLU A 666 -14.89 -30.19 -6.86
N TYR A 667 -15.18 -31.41 -6.40
CA TYR A 667 -14.46 -32.09 -5.34
C TYR A 667 -13.78 -33.35 -5.87
N LEU A 668 -12.51 -33.53 -5.53
CA LEU A 668 -11.69 -34.65 -6.00
C LEU A 668 -10.97 -35.27 -4.80
N THR A 669 -11.30 -36.52 -4.49
CA THR A 669 -10.67 -37.27 -3.40
C THR A 669 -10.27 -38.67 -3.87
N ASN A 670 -9.14 -39.15 -3.34
CA ASN A 670 -8.71 -40.55 -3.52
C ASN A 670 -9.12 -41.43 -2.32
N LYS A 671 -9.89 -40.89 -1.36
CA LYS A 671 -10.40 -41.66 -0.23
C LYS A 671 -11.45 -42.66 -0.71
N LEU A 672 -11.36 -43.88 -0.18
CA LEU A 672 -12.30 -44.95 -0.52
C LEU A 672 -13.68 -44.68 0.06
N TRP A 673 -14.70 -45.22 -0.61
CA TRP A 673 -16.05 -45.31 -0.08
C TRP A 673 -16.09 -46.23 1.16
N GLY A 674 -16.92 -45.91 2.15
CA GLY A 674 -17.05 -46.68 3.39
C GLY A 674 -18.20 -46.19 4.29
N GLY A 675 -18.34 -46.81 5.46
CA GLY A 675 -19.38 -46.49 6.46
C GLY A 675 -20.66 -47.31 6.35
N VAL A 676 -20.96 -47.85 5.17
CA VAL A 676 -22.27 -48.44 4.87
C VAL A 676 -22.35 -49.91 5.27
N ASN A 677 -23.40 -50.28 6.00
CA ASN A 677 -23.71 -51.67 6.36
C ASN A 677 -25.22 -51.93 6.46
N ALA A 678 -25.61 -53.09 7.02
CA ALA A 678 -27.01 -53.48 7.17
C ALA A 678 -27.84 -52.52 8.07
N THR A 679 -27.20 -51.82 9.00
CA THR A 679 -27.86 -50.79 9.82
C THR A 679 -28.33 -49.61 8.98
N ASP A 680 -27.55 -49.20 7.99
CA ASP A 680 -27.94 -48.13 7.07
C ASP A 680 -29.13 -48.54 6.20
N ALA A 681 -29.09 -49.76 5.64
CA ALA A 681 -30.22 -50.31 4.88
C ALA A 681 -31.50 -50.39 5.73
N LEU A 682 -31.39 -50.76 7.01
CA LEU A 682 -32.52 -50.73 7.94
C LEU A 682 -33.05 -49.32 8.16
N LEU A 683 -32.17 -48.32 8.33
CA LEU A 683 -32.58 -46.92 8.53
C LEU A 683 -33.29 -46.35 7.30
N ILE A 684 -32.86 -46.71 6.09
CA ILE A 684 -33.56 -46.37 4.84
C ILE A 684 -34.99 -46.94 4.82
N ASN A 685 -35.16 -48.23 5.16
CA ASN A 685 -36.49 -48.85 5.26
C ASN A 685 -37.38 -48.22 6.33
N ARG A 686 -36.79 -47.82 7.47
CA ARG A 686 -37.50 -47.11 8.54
C ARG A 686 -37.90 -45.70 8.15
N HIS A 687 -37.09 -45.01 7.35
CA HIS A 687 -37.47 -43.73 6.75
C HIS A 687 -38.66 -43.89 5.80
N PHE A 688 -38.61 -44.87 4.90
CA PHE A 688 -39.71 -45.15 3.96
C PHE A 688 -41.03 -45.49 4.68
N SER A 689 -40.95 -46.19 5.83
CA SER A 689 -42.09 -46.51 6.68
C SER A 689 -42.49 -45.39 7.65
N ASN A 690 -41.84 -44.21 7.57
CA ASN A 690 -42.01 -43.06 8.47
C ASN A 690 -41.82 -43.37 9.97
N LEU A 691 -41.06 -44.42 10.30
CA LEU A 691 -40.74 -44.81 11.67
C LEU A 691 -39.53 -44.04 12.23
N THR A 692 -38.58 -43.69 11.36
CA THR A 692 -37.39 -42.89 11.72
C THR A 692 -36.97 -42.08 10.49
N PRO A 693 -37.55 -40.88 10.31
CA PRO A 693 -37.27 -40.07 9.13
C PRO A 693 -35.80 -39.60 9.10
N LEU A 694 -35.11 -39.88 8.00
CA LEU A 694 -33.83 -39.24 7.65
C LEU A 694 -34.07 -37.80 7.21
N LEU A 695 -33.10 -36.92 7.50
CA LEU A 695 -33.16 -35.49 7.19
C LEU A 695 -31.86 -35.02 6.55
N GLY A 696 -31.93 -33.90 5.82
CA GLY A 696 -30.76 -33.22 5.29
C GLY A 696 -29.86 -34.11 4.43
N MET A 697 -28.55 -34.06 4.69
CA MET A 697 -27.54 -34.77 3.91
C MET A 697 -27.67 -36.31 4.01
N ASN A 698 -28.12 -36.82 5.16
CA ASN A 698 -28.36 -38.24 5.39
C ASN A 698 -29.53 -38.77 4.54
N LEU A 699 -30.57 -37.95 4.33
CA LEU A 699 -31.67 -38.28 3.43
C LEU A 699 -31.21 -38.32 1.98
N GLN A 700 -30.40 -37.34 1.55
CA GLN A 700 -29.85 -37.33 0.19
C GLN A 700 -28.90 -38.49 -0.07
N ALA A 701 -28.07 -38.85 0.91
CA ALA A 701 -27.19 -40.02 0.83
C ALA A 701 -27.95 -41.34 0.74
N ALA A 702 -29.23 -41.38 1.16
CA ALA A 702 -30.05 -42.58 1.12
C ALA A 702 -30.55 -42.93 -0.30
N ASP A 703 -30.64 -41.95 -1.22
CA ASP A 703 -30.99 -42.19 -2.62
C ASP A 703 -29.76 -42.67 -3.38
N VAL A 704 -29.51 -43.98 -3.34
CA VAL A 704 -28.30 -44.60 -3.91
C VAL A 704 -28.45 -44.94 -5.39
N ASN A 705 -29.66 -44.84 -5.95
CA ASN A 705 -29.95 -45.12 -7.36
C ASN A 705 -30.28 -43.86 -8.19
N ALA A 706 -30.20 -42.67 -7.59
CA ALA A 706 -30.48 -41.38 -8.19
C ALA A 706 -31.92 -41.24 -8.73
N SER A 707 -32.88 -41.90 -8.06
CA SER A 707 -34.30 -41.87 -8.46
C SER A 707 -35.06 -40.66 -7.92
N GLN A 708 -34.44 -39.87 -7.04
CA GLN A 708 -35.05 -38.77 -6.27
C GLN A 708 -36.10 -39.23 -5.24
N ALA A 709 -36.18 -40.53 -4.97
CA ALA A 709 -37.06 -41.11 -3.96
C ALA A 709 -36.27 -42.08 -3.08
N VAL A 710 -36.53 -42.05 -1.77
CA VAL A 710 -35.87 -42.95 -0.81
C VAL A 710 -36.87 -44.03 -0.37
N ASN A 711 -36.63 -45.27 -0.80
CA ASN A 711 -37.53 -46.39 -0.52
C ASN A 711 -36.79 -47.72 -0.31
N ALA A 712 -37.54 -48.83 -0.22
CA ALA A 712 -36.98 -50.16 0.00
C ALA A 712 -36.00 -50.63 -1.10
N THR A 713 -36.08 -50.05 -2.31
CA THR A 713 -35.13 -50.31 -3.40
C THR A 713 -33.74 -49.81 -3.05
N ASP A 714 -33.63 -48.61 -2.45
CA ASP A 714 -32.36 -48.06 -1.99
C ASP A 714 -31.75 -48.90 -0.87
N ALA A 715 -32.57 -49.36 0.07
CA ALA A 715 -32.15 -50.26 1.14
C ALA A 715 -31.59 -51.59 0.58
N LEU A 716 -32.24 -52.16 -0.44
CA LEU A 716 -31.76 -53.35 -1.12
C LEU A 716 -30.43 -53.10 -1.85
N ILE A 717 -30.30 -51.96 -2.55
CA ILE A 717 -29.08 -51.60 -3.29
C ILE A 717 -27.91 -51.36 -2.30
N CYS A 718 -28.14 -50.65 -1.19
CA CYS A 718 -27.19 -50.55 -0.08
C CYS A 718 -26.76 -51.93 0.40
N SER A 719 -27.71 -52.84 0.58
CA SER A 719 -27.45 -54.20 1.05
C SER A 719 -26.55 -55.00 0.09
N ARG A 720 -26.82 -54.87 -1.20
CA ARG A 720 -26.03 -55.50 -2.27
C ARG A 720 -24.61 -54.95 -2.33
N ARG A 721 -24.43 -53.63 -2.18
CA ARG A 721 -23.10 -53.01 -2.25
C ARG A 721 -22.23 -53.38 -1.05
N PHE A 722 -22.75 -53.30 0.17
CA PHE A 722 -21.95 -53.72 1.34
C PHE A 722 -21.60 -55.21 1.30
N SER A 723 -22.45 -56.04 0.68
CA SER A 723 -22.21 -57.47 0.47
C SER A 723 -21.31 -57.77 -0.74
N ASN A 724 -20.72 -56.75 -1.37
CA ASN A 724 -19.89 -56.85 -2.58
C ASN A 724 -20.57 -57.52 -3.80
N ILE A 725 -21.92 -57.53 -3.84
CA ILE A 725 -22.68 -58.02 -4.99
C ILE A 725 -22.64 -56.99 -6.13
N ILE A 726 -22.51 -55.71 -5.80
CA ILE A 726 -22.25 -54.60 -6.74
C ILE A 726 -21.08 -53.78 -6.22
N SER A 727 -20.32 -53.16 -7.12
CA SER A 727 -19.12 -52.37 -6.77
C SER A 727 -19.38 -50.86 -6.65
N SER A 728 -20.48 -50.36 -7.21
CA SER A 728 -20.83 -48.93 -7.25
C SER A 728 -22.34 -48.70 -7.12
N PHE A 729 -22.70 -47.50 -6.67
CA PHE A 729 -24.08 -46.98 -6.68
C PHE A 729 -24.35 -46.18 -7.96
N GLY A 730 -25.63 -46.02 -8.32
CA GLY A 730 -26.04 -45.16 -9.43
C GLY A 730 -25.75 -43.69 -9.15
N SER A 731 -25.86 -43.28 -7.89
CA SER A 731 -25.52 -41.92 -7.42
C SER A 731 -24.01 -41.67 -7.27
N GLY A 732 -23.17 -42.69 -7.47
CA GLY A 732 -21.72 -42.63 -7.23
C GLY A 732 -21.34 -42.86 -5.76
N ASP A 733 -20.12 -42.49 -5.40
CA ASP A 733 -19.54 -42.82 -4.09
C ASP A 733 -19.73 -41.73 -3.06
N TRP A 734 -19.69 -40.47 -3.50
CA TRP A 734 -19.60 -39.31 -2.62
C TRP A 734 -20.69 -38.30 -2.95
N LEU A 735 -21.37 -37.83 -1.91
CA LEU A 735 -22.23 -36.66 -1.92
C LEU A 735 -21.48 -35.48 -1.29
N TRP A 736 -21.47 -34.35 -1.99
CA TRP A 736 -20.77 -33.13 -1.59
C TRP A 736 -21.73 -31.96 -1.48
N ILE A 737 -21.60 -31.15 -0.42
CA ILE A 737 -22.41 -29.94 -0.22
C ILE A 737 -21.51 -28.80 0.28
N PRO A 738 -21.60 -27.58 -0.29
CA PRO A 738 -22.46 -27.20 -1.42
C PRO A 738 -21.81 -27.52 -2.77
N THR A 739 -22.60 -27.72 -3.82
CA THR A 739 -22.10 -27.86 -5.21
C THR A 739 -21.95 -26.53 -5.93
N MET A 740 -22.52 -25.46 -5.38
CA MET A 740 -22.43 -24.10 -5.90
C MET A 740 -22.28 -23.09 -4.76
N LEU A 741 -21.64 -21.96 -5.06
CA LEU A 741 -21.43 -20.87 -4.12
C LEU A 741 -21.86 -19.54 -4.74
N GLN A 742 -22.69 -18.79 -4.02
CA GLN A 742 -23.05 -17.42 -4.38
C GLN A 742 -22.24 -16.44 -3.53
N VAL A 743 -21.40 -15.66 -4.20
CA VAL A 743 -20.49 -14.70 -3.56
C VAL A 743 -21.05 -13.30 -3.76
N GLN A 744 -21.26 -12.58 -2.67
CA GLN A 744 -21.84 -11.23 -2.68
C GLN A 744 -20.77 -10.17 -2.45
N SER A 745 -20.89 -9.05 -3.18
CA SER A 745 -19.98 -7.92 -3.08
C SER A 745 -19.89 -7.40 -1.64
N GLY A 746 -18.68 -7.33 -1.09
CA GLY A 746 -18.41 -6.74 0.24
C GLY A 746 -18.65 -7.65 1.44
N ILE A 747 -19.09 -8.91 1.24
CA ILE A 747 -19.21 -9.91 2.31
C ILE A 747 -17.98 -10.82 2.27
N HIS A 748 -17.30 -11.07 3.40
CA HIS A 748 -16.24 -12.11 3.46
C HIS A 748 -16.83 -13.44 3.97
N TYR A 749 -16.34 -14.56 3.44
CA TYR A 749 -16.72 -15.92 3.86
C TYR A 749 -15.50 -16.67 4.42
N PRO A 750 -14.89 -16.22 5.55
CA PRO A 750 -13.64 -16.80 6.05
C PRO A 750 -13.77 -18.14 6.80
N ASN A 751 -14.94 -18.80 6.78
CA ASN A 751 -15.20 -20.06 7.48
C ASN A 751 -16.30 -20.88 6.78
N LEU A 752 -16.23 -21.05 5.46
CA LEU A 752 -17.16 -21.91 4.74
C LEU A 752 -17.07 -23.34 5.28
N VAL A 753 -18.20 -23.92 5.67
CA VAL A 753 -18.26 -25.33 6.08
C VAL A 753 -18.81 -26.14 4.92
N MET A 754 -17.93 -26.83 4.22
CA MET A 754 -18.27 -27.79 3.18
C MET A 754 -18.32 -29.18 3.79
N LYS A 755 -19.24 -30.02 3.35
CA LYS A 755 -19.45 -31.37 3.86
C LYS A 755 -19.35 -32.42 2.77
N ALA A 756 -18.89 -33.60 3.18
CA ALA A 756 -18.88 -34.82 2.41
C ALA A 756 -19.62 -35.92 3.18
N ILE A 757 -20.33 -36.79 2.48
CA ILE A 757 -20.83 -38.05 3.02
C ILE A 757 -20.74 -39.09 1.90
N THR A 758 -20.51 -40.35 2.22
CA THR A 758 -20.62 -41.40 1.22
C THR A 758 -22.09 -41.71 0.98
N PHE A 759 -22.47 -41.96 -0.27
CA PHE A 759 -23.82 -42.49 -0.55
C PHE A 759 -24.00 -43.80 0.21
N GLY A 760 -25.16 -43.97 0.84
CA GLY A 760 -25.51 -45.11 1.68
C GLY A 760 -25.15 -45.00 3.16
N ASP A 761 -24.24 -44.11 3.61
CA ASP A 761 -23.86 -43.96 5.03
C ASP A 761 -24.86 -43.05 5.75
N VAL A 762 -26.11 -43.50 5.86
CA VAL A 762 -27.23 -42.67 6.33
C VAL A 762 -27.19 -42.41 7.83
N ASN A 763 -26.38 -43.16 8.59
CA ASN A 763 -26.11 -42.86 10.00
C ASN A 763 -24.84 -42.00 10.23
N GLY A 764 -24.07 -41.70 9.17
CA GLY A 764 -22.84 -40.91 9.24
C GLY A 764 -21.78 -41.57 10.12
N SER A 765 -21.63 -42.89 10.05
CA SER A 765 -20.69 -43.66 10.89
C SER A 765 -19.27 -43.69 10.34
N TYR A 766 -19.07 -43.32 9.06
CA TYR A 766 -17.75 -43.38 8.46
C TYR A 766 -16.77 -42.38 9.08
N ASN A 767 -15.54 -42.83 9.27
CA ASN A 767 -14.39 -42.01 9.63
C ASN A 767 -13.36 -42.12 8.50
N PRO A 768 -13.33 -41.17 7.55
CA PRO A 768 -12.37 -41.20 6.46
C PRO A 768 -10.93 -41.19 6.99
N PRO A 769 -10.01 -41.98 6.40
CA PRO A 769 -8.63 -42.02 6.86
C PRO A 769 -7.91 -40.69 6.62
N GLY A 770 -7.09 -40.28 7.58
CA GLY A 770 -6.11 -39.20 7.40
C GLY A 770 -4.97 -39.73 6.55
N ASN A 771 -4.86 -39.27 5.29
CA ASN A 771 -3.70 -39.53 4.44
C ASN A 771 -2.70 -38.40 4.60
#